data_AF-A0A972RUZ2-F1
#
_entry.id   AF-A0A972RUZ2-F1
#
_cell.length_a   1.000
_cell.length_b   1.000
_cell.length_c   1.000
_cell.angle_alpha   90.00
_cell.angle_beta   90.00
_cell.angle_gamma   90.00
#
_symmetry.space_group_name_H-M   'P 1'
#
loop_
_entity.id
_entity.type
_entity.pdbx_description
1 polymer ?
#
loop_
_entity_poly.entity_id
_entity_poly.type
_entity_poly.pdbx_seq_one_letter_code
_entity_poly.pdbx_strand_id
1 'polypeptide(L)'
;MDIIQKGIEQGLITFDEERKYITYVHQNKKRNYTNPEEQVQAETFLKLVLSYGYPVEQVKPFVSLQKYSSRAEADIIVYKDTECTKPLIVVECKKSDISELEFIQAVEQAASYAYALSGTIKYLWVTSGIKNEYFLIDKESNVKQTIPDIPRFGVTEIQKYKYAKGGKKQDEEVDNDPIKQKYFELEVISEDELTRRFKQAHNSLWAGGELNPSEAFDELDKLIFCKMWDERKPRKKGEPYDFQIFNKPIPKNASNEQRKKIEEKISKELYKRIINLYAEGKKKDPEVFKDDIRLNHQKVKTVVGYLESISLSKTDLDSKGRAFETFMGSYFRGDFGQYFTPRNIVKFIVHSLPIENDSRVLDTSCGSGGFLLYALDKIRSKANEYYEENTIEHYNFWHDFAEKKLFGIEINEQIARTAKMNMIIHDDGHTNVVASDGLLKDKAIQQKTGNQEFKYNSFDFIITNPPFGSSVKQTEKAYLHQYNLGNKDVSWLDVKNSGVQERATQSTEVLFIEQAYNFLNAGGFLAIVIPDGILTNSSLQYVRDKIEQWFRIVAVVSMPQTAFAHTGAGVKSSVLFLRKWNKDKTEQIENKKKEIQERIKEDNEYLKKVEELEKEKKRIIKEHDGFENTTGETDKKAIEKTQAFKDWKKEISDLYNQKINDLKDELTDLYIETKQKELDDYQIFMAIAEDIGYDATGKPTGNNELDIIESELKRFIDYIIENENV
;
A
#
# COMPACT_ATOMS: atom_id res chain seq x y z
N MET A 1 20.27 8.82 -22.53
CA MET A 1 20.26 7.89 -23.67
C MET A 1 20.95 6.63 -23.18
N ASP A 2 20.34 5.46 -23.34
CA ASP A 2 20.84 4.20 -22.79
C ASP A 2 22.31 3.94 -23.19
N ILE A 3 23.12 3.46 -22.25
CA ILE A 3 24.56 3.23 -22.48
C ILE A 3 24.80 2.18 -23.56
N ILE A 4 23.92 1.18 -23.65
CA ILE A 4 23.95 0.16 -24.71
C ILE A 4 23.79 0.81 -26.09
N GLN A 5 22.83 1.71 -26.23
CA GLN A 5 22.58 2.44 -27.48
C GLN A 5 23.81 3.26 -27.91
N LYS A 6 24.46 3.95 -26.95
CA LYS A 6 25.72 4.68 -27.23
C LYS A 6 26.85 3.73 -27.64
N GLY A 7 26.93 2.57 -27.00
CA GLY A 7 27.90 1.53 -27.35
C GLY A 7 27.73 1.02 -28.78
N ILE A 8 26.49 0.91 -29.26
CA ILE A 8 26.19 0.55 -30.66
C ILE A 8 26.59 1.69 -31.61
N GLU A 9 26.21 2.92 -31.30
CA GLU A 9 26.50 4.10 -32.13
C GLU A 9 28.01 4.36 -32.28
N GLN A 10 28.79 4.12 -31.23
CA GLN A 10 30.26 4.23 -31.27
C GLN A 10 30.96 2.98 -31.82
N GLY A 11 30.21 1.96 -32.25
CA GLY A 11 30.78 0.73 -32.81
C GLY A 11 31.56 -0.13 -31.80
N LEU A 12 31.30 0.05 -30.50
CA LEU A 12 31.94 -0.73 -29.44
C LEU A 12 31.32 -2.13 -29.33
N ILE A 13 30.00 -2.22 -29.53
CA ILE A 13 29.22 -3.46 -29.48
C ILE A 13 28.22 -3.52 -30.65
N THR A 14 27.82 -4.73 -31.04
CA THR A 14 26.73 -4.97 -31.99
C THR A 14 25.88 -6.16 -31.56
N PHE A 15 24.60 -6.17 -31.94
CA PHE A 15 23.71 -7.30 -31.73
C PHE A 15 23.42 -8.04 -33.03
N ASP A 16 23.05 -9.32 -32.92
CA ASP A 16 22.38 -10.02 -34.02
C ASP A 16 20.92 -9.55 -34.18
N GLU A 17 20.27 -9.96 -35.27
CA GLU A 17 18.91 -9.50 -35.62
C GLU A 17 17.88 -9.77 -34.52
N GLU A 18 18.03 -10.89 -33.79
CA GLU A 18 17.13 -11.29 -32.70
C GLU A 18 17.56 -10.74 -31.32
N ARG A 19 18.64 -9.94 -31.22
CA ARG A 19 19.26 -9.49 -29.96
C ARG A 19 19.59 -10.61 -28.96
N LYS A 20 19.77 -11.84 -29.44
CA LYS A 20 20.17 -12.98 -28.61
C LYS A 20 21.66 -12.96 -28.31
N TYR A 21 22.47 -12.45 -29.23
CA TYR A 21 23.91 -12.43 -29.07
C TYR A 21 24.47 -11.01 -29.20
N ILE A 22 25.37 -10.68 -28.29
CA ILE A 22 26.19 -9.46 -28.33
C ILE A 22 27.58 -9.80 -28.85
N THR A 23 28.12 -8.91 -29.70
CA THR A 23 29.50 -8.96 -30.18
C THR A 23 30.25 -7.73 -29.71
N TYR A 24 31.36 -7.93 -29.00
CA TYR A 24 32.31 -6.89 -28.62
C TYR A 24 33.27 -6.66 -29.79
N VAL A 25 33.07 -5.57 -30.54
CA VAL A 25 33.61 -5.39 -31.90
C VAL A 25 35.13 -5.39 -31.90
N HIS A 26 35.75 -4.63 -30.99
CA HIS A 26 37.21 -4.49 -30.91
C HIS A 26 37.92 -5.74 -30.40
N GLN A 27 37.22 -6.58 -29.64
CA GLN A 27 37.78 -7.80 -29.04
C GLN A 27 37.41 -9.05 -29.84
N ASN A 28 36.53 -8.92 -30.83
CA ASN A 28 36.00 -10.02 -31.65
C ASN A 28 35.47 -11.20 -30.80
N LYS A 29 34.68 -10.87 -29.76
CA LYS A 29 34.07 -11.86 -28.86
C LYS A 29 32.55 -11.80 -28.98
N LYS A 30 31.92 -12.97 -29.12
CA LYS A 30 30.46 -13.12 -29.20
C LYS A 30 29.94 -13.86 -27.97
N ARG A 31 28.86 -13.36 -27.35
CA ARG A 31 28.26 -13.93 -26.14
C ARG A 31 26.75 -13.92 -26.18
N ASN A 32 26.13 -14.78 -25.36
CA ASN A 32 24.68 -14.90 -25.28
C ASN A 32 24.11 -13.82 -24.34
N TYR A 33 23.50 -12.79 -24.92
CA TYR A 33 22.91 -11.67 -24.21
C TYR A 33 21.57 -12.00 -23.52
N THR A 34 20.99 -13.17 -23.79
CA THR A 34 19.84 -13.65 -23.01
C THR A 34 20.21 -14.05 -21.59
N ASN A 35 21.51 -14.22 -21.29
CA ASN A 35 21.99 -14.43 -19.93
C ASN A 35 21.97 -13.09 -19.16
N PRO A 36 21.24 -12.96 -18.04
CA PRO A 36 21.19 -11.72 -17.26
C PRO A 36 22.56 -11.23 -16.77
N GLU A 37 23.50 -12.14 -16.51
CA GLU A 37 24.87 -11.76 -16.10
C GLU A 37 25.65 -11.12 -17.26
N GLU A 38 25.45 -11.57 -18.50
CA GLU A 38 26.08 -11.00 -19.68
C GLU A 38 25.58 -9.57 -19.95
N GLN A 39 24.33 -9.26 -19.61
CA GLN A 39 23.80 -7.90 -19.72
C GLN A 39 24.57 -6.94 -18.81
N VAL A 40 24.81 -7.35 -17.56
CA VAL A 40 25.62 -6.59 -16.60
C VAL A 40 27.07 -6.46 -17.09
N GLN A 41 27.65 -7.52 -17.66
CA GLN A 41 29.01 -7.48 -18.23
C GLN A 41 29.12 -6.49 -19.39
N ALA A 42 28.15 -6.49 -20.31
CA ALA A 42 28.09 -5.58 -21.44
C ALA A 42 27.99 -4.11 -20.99
N GLU A 43 27.06 -3.82 -20.08
CA GLU A 43 26.92 -2.48 -19.51
C GLU A 43 28.20 -2.03 -18.79
N THR A 44 28.82 -2.93 -18.03
CA THR A 44 30.05 -2.65 -17.27
C THR A 44 31.23 -2.38 -18.18
N PHE A 45 31.37 -3.15 -19.27
CA PHE A 45 32.35 -2.91 -20.33
C PHE A 45 32.18 -1.50 -20.93
N LEU A 46 30.95 -1.12 -21.26
CA LEU A 46 30.68 0.20 -21.81
C LEU A 46 30.93 1.31 -20.78
N LYS A 47 30.60 1.12 -19.50
CA LYS A 47 30.92 2.09 -18.43
C LYS A 47 32.42 2.34 -18.35
N LEU A 48 33.25 1.30 -18.42
CA LEU A 48 34.72 1.44 -18.39
C LEU A 48 35.23 2.32 -19.55
N VAL A 49 34.70 2.11 -20.75
CA VAL A 49 35.13 2.85 -21.94
C VAL A 49 34.55 4.26 -21.97
N LEU A 50 33.23 4.38 -21.87
CA LEU A 50 32.50 5.65 -22.09
C LEU A 50 32.52 6.57 -20.87
N SER A 51 32.34 6.02 -19.67
CA SER A 51 32.19 6.81 -18.43
C SER A 51 33.53 7.02 -17.71
N TYR A 52 34.35 5.97 -17.64
CA TYR A 52 35.68 6.02 -17.01
C TYR A 52 36.80 6.39 -17.99
N GLY A 53 36.55 6.35 -19.31
CA GLY A 53 37.47 6.83 -20.34
C GLY A 53 38.64 5.89 -20.64
N TYR A 54 38.54 4.61 -20.27
CA TYR A 54 39.59 3.64 -20.60
C TYR A 54 39.59 3.33 -22.10
N PRO A 55 40.77 3.34 -22.77
CA PRO A 55 40.86 2.94 -24.17
C PRO A 55 40.30 1.53 -24.37
N VAL A 56 39.46 1.35 -25.40
CA VAL A 56 38.76 0.08 -25.66
C VAL A 56 39.74 -1.08 -25.84
N GLU A 57 40.93 -0.82 -26.38
CA GLU A 57 41.98 -1.81 -26.58
C GLU A 57 42.51 -2.36 -25.25
N GLN A 58 42.46 -1.55 -24.18
CA GLN A 58 42.94 -1.88 -22.83
C GLN A 58 41.86 -2.55 -21.97
N VAL A 59 40.62 -2.64 -22.43
CA VAL A 59 39.52 -3.33 -21.73
C VAL A 59 39.28 -4.68 -22.41
N LYS A 60 39.61 -5.78 -21.73
CA LYS A 60 39.42 -7.14 -22.26
C LYS A 60 38.35 -7.88 -21.46
N PRO A 61 37.18 -8.17 -22.05
CA PRO A 61 36.20 -9.03 -21.43
C PRO A 61 36.62 -10.51 -21.63
N PHE A 62 36.18 -11.41 -20.73
CA PHE A 62 36.33 -12.86 -20.79
C PHE A 62 37.77 -13.37 -20.86
N VAL A 63 38.61 -12.99 -19.90
CA VAL A 63 40.02 -13.39 -19.89
C VAL A 63 40.18 -14.73 -19.19
N SER A 64 40.66 -15.74 -19.90
CA SER A 64 40.96 -17.05 -19.33
C SER A 64 42.17 -16.98 -18.38
N LEU A 65 41.98 -17.46 -17.15
CA LEU A 65 42.99 -17.55 -16.10
C LEU A 65 43.31 -19.01 -15.80
N GLN A 66 44.59 -19.29 -15.58
CA GLN A 66 45.05 -20.62 -15.15
C GLN A 66 45.18 -20.63 -13.62
N LYS A 67 44.32 -21.40 -12.94
CA LYS A 67 44.29 -21.49 -11.47
C LYS A 67 44.61 -22.92 -11.05
N TYR A 68 45.85 -23.18 -10.64
CA TYR A 68 46.32 -24.54 -10.27
C TYR A 68 45.95 -25.60 -11.32
N SER A 69 44.91 -26.41 -11.05
CA SER A 69 44.39 -27.53 -11.86
C SER A 69 43.10 -27.23 -12.64
N SER A 70 42.52 -26.02 -12.54
CA SER A 70 41.31 -25.64 -13.28
C SER A 70 41.50 -24.36 -14.10
N ARG A 71 40.72 -24.23 -15.19
CA ARG A 71 40.59 -22.98 -15.94
C ARG A 71 39.45 -22.17 -15.33
N ALA A 72 39.71 -20.90 -15.04
CA ALA A 72 38.69 -19.92 -14.65
C ALA A 72 38.65 -18.81 -15.71
N GLU A 73 37.55 -18.07 -15.80
CA GLU A 73 37.42 -16.93 -16.70
C GLU A 73 37.08 -15.71 -15.85
N ALA A 74 37.85 -14.63 -15.99
CA ALA A 74 37.53 -13.35 -15.39
C ALA A 74 36.67 -12.54 -16.37
N ASP A 75 35.63 -11.88 -15.85
CA ASP A 75 34.63 -11.23 -16.69
C ASP A 75 35.22 -10.05 -17.45
N ILE A 76 35.93 -9.12 -16.79
CA ILE A 76 36.64 -8.03 -17.46
C ILE A 76 37.97 -7.73 -16.75
N ILE A 77 39.02 -7.54 -17.54
CA ILE A 77 40.31 -7.03 -17.08
C ILE A 77 40.64 -5.74 -17.82
N VAL A 78 40.98 -4.70 -17.06
CA VAL A 78 41.50 -3.44 -17.60
C VAL A 78 43.00 -3.42 -17.44
N TYR A 79 43.73 -3.09 -18.51
CA TYR A 79 45.18 -3.03 -18.54
C TYR A 79 45.70 -1.60 -18.51
N LYS A 80 46.91 -1.40 -18.01
CA LYS A 80 47.57 -0.08 -17.99
C LYS A 80 48.25 0.24 -19.33
N ASP A 81 48.56 -0.78 -20.11
CA ASP A 81 49.33 -0.74 -21.35
C ASP A 81 48.54 -1.33 -22.52
N THR A 82 48.82 -0.85 -23.73
CA THR A 82 48.18 -1.31 -24.97
C THR A 82 48.51 -2.77 -25.29
N GLU A 83 49.69 -3.24 -24.90
CA GLU A 83 50.12 -4.64 -25.07
C GLU A 83 49.38 -5.62 -24.13
N CYS A 84 48.54 -5.10 -23.22
CA CYS A 84 47.76 -5.89 -22.27
C CYS A 84 48.62 -6.84 -21.41
N THR A 85 49.78 -6.37 -20.96
CA THR A 85 50.70 -7.15 -20.11
C THR A 85 50.63 -6.78 -18.63
N LYS A 86 50.10 -5.59 -18.31
CA LYS A 86 50.03 -5.06 -16.94
C LYS A 86 48.57 -4.86 -16.52
N PRO A 87 47.92 -5.90 -15.95
CA PRO A 87 46.54 -5.79 -15.48
C PRO A 87 46.45 -4.77 -14.33
N LEU A 88 45.45 -3.90 -14.40
CA LEU A 88 45.22 -2.79 -13.47
C LEU A 88 43.96 -3.02 -12.63
N ILE A 89 42.85 -3.39 -13.28
CA ILE A 89 41.53 -3.58 -12.67
C ILE A 89 41.02 -4.98 -13.03
N VAL A 90 40.50 -5.70 -12.04
CA VAL A 90 39.69 -6.90 -12.25
C VAL A 90 38.25 -6.55 -11.95
N VAL A 91 37.36 -6.94 -12.86
CA VAL A 91 35.92 -6.75 -12.70
C VAL A 91 35.23 -8.10 -12.69
N GLU A 92 34.39 -8.32 -11.68
CA GLU A 92 33.50 -9.47 -11.56
C GLU A 92 32.07 -8.98 -11.63
N CYS A 93 31.30 -9.55 -12.55
CA CYS A 93 29.91 -9.23 -12.77
C CYS A 93 29.04 -10.37 -12.28
N LYS A 94 27.85 -10.04 -11.81
CA LYS A 94 26.81 -11.00 -11.46
C LYS A 94 25.48 -10.54 -12.00
N LYS A 95 24.54 -11.47 -12.19
CA LYS A 95 23.15 -11.14 -12.50
C LYS A 95 22.55 -10.17 -11.48
N SER A 96 21.66 -9.29 -11.93
CA SER A 96 21.15 -8.19 -11.08
C SER A 96 20.37 -8.62 -9.86
N ASP A 97 19.73 -9.79 -9.88
CA ASP A 97 18.89 -10.34 -8.80
C ASP A 97 19.66 -11.21 -7.79
N ILE A 98 21.00 -11.19 -7.82
CA ILE A 98 21.86 -11.94 -6.90
C ILE A 98 21.57 -11.60 -5.42
N SER A 99 21.70 -12.61 -4.54
CA SER A 99 21.58 -12.40 -3.09
C SER A 99 22.83 -11.74 -2.47
N GLU A 100 22.69 -11.14 -1.30
CA GLU A 100 23.82 -10.52 -0.58
C GLU A 100 24.94 -11.54 -0.28
N LEU A 101 24.59 -12.78 0.06
CA LEU A 101 25.55 -13.84 0.36
C LEU A 101 26.36 -14.23 -0.88
N GLU A 102 25.69 -14.43 -2.01
CA GLU A 102 26.35 -14.73 -3.28
C GLU A 102 27.19 -13.54 -3.77
N PHE A 103 26.75 -12.30 -3.52
CA PHE A 103 27.54 -11.11 -3.82
C PHE A 103 28.85 -11.08 -3.00
N ILE A 104 28.80 -11.40 -1.71
CA ILE A 104 30.00 -11.52 -0.86
C ILE A 104 30.93 -12.62 -1.40
N GLN A 105 30.39 -13.75 -1.85
CA GLN A 105 31.18 -14.80 -2.48
C GLN A 105 31.85 -14.34 -3.77
N ALA A 106 31.16 -13.53 -4.58
CA ALA A 106 31.72 -12.92 -5.78
C ALA A 106 32.91 -12.00 -5.46
N VAL A 107 32.86 -11.27 -4.34
CA VAL A 107 34.02 -10.47 -3.86
C VAL A 107 35.24 -11.35 -3.56
N GLU A 108 35.06 -12.49 -2.90
CA GLU A 108 36.18 -13.41 -2.63
C GLU A 108 36.68 -14.09 -3.91
N GLN A 109 35.78 -14.43 -4.84
CA GLN A 109 36.11 -14.97 -6.15
C GLN A 109 36.99 -13.99 -6.94
N ALA A 110 36.55 -12.74 -7.04
CA ALA A 110 37.24 -11.69 -7.77
C ALA A 110 38.60 -11.35 -7.14
N ALA A 111 38.69 -11.34 -5.80
CA ALA A 111 39.96 -11.22 -5.10
C ALA A 111 40.91 -12.38 -5.48
N SER A 112 40.40 -13.61 -5.56
CA SER A 112 41.20 -14.77 -5.98
C SER A 112 41.75 -14.64 -7.40
N TYR A 113 41.01 -14.02 -8.31
CA TYR A 113 41.46 -13.71 -9.68
C TYR A 113 42.54 -12.65 -9.69
N ALA A 114 42.37 -11.60 -8.88
CA ALA A 114 43.39 -10.58 -8.70
C ALA A 114 44.71 -11.21 -8.22
N TYR A 115 44.70 -12.14 -7.26
CA TYR A 115 45.92 -12.80 -6.79
C TYR A 115 46.53 -13.79 -7.80
N ALA A 116 45.73 -14.47 -8.61
CA ALA A 116 46.20 -15.45 -9.59
C ALA A 116 46.90 -14.83 -10.80
N LEU A 117 46.53 -13.61 -11.19
CA LEU A 117 47.11 -12.90 -12.33
C LEU A 117 48.57 -12.46 -12.06
N SER A 118 49.44 -12.53 -13.07
CA SER A 118 50.78 -11.95 -12.98
C SER A 118 50.73 -10.42 -13.08
N GLY A 119 51.60 -9.72 -12.36
CA GLY A 119 51.68 -8.24 -12.36
C GLY A 119 50.89 -7.54 -11.25
N THR A 120 50.96 -6.20 -11.23
CA THR A 120 50.45 -5.34 -10.15
C THR A 120 48.99 -4.95 -10.39
N ILE A 121 48.05 -5.80 -9.98
CA ILE A 121 46.63 -5.42 -9.93
C ILE A 121 46.42 -4.51 -8.73
N LYS A 122 45.78 -3.37 -8.99
CA LYS A 122 45.59 -2.32 -7.99
C LYS A 122 44.13 -2.18 -7.58
N TYR A 123 43.19 -2.50 -8.48
CA TYR A 123 41.77 -2.28 -8.24
C TYR A 123 40.94 -3.53 -8.52
N LEU A 124 39.87 -3.67 -7.76
CA LEU A 124 38.84 -4.67 -7.93
C LEU A 124 37.48 -3.97 -7.98
N TRP A 125 36.63 -4.37 -8.91
CA TRP A 125 35.24 -3.93 -9.01
C TRP A 125 34.33 -5.15 -9.07
N VAL A 126 33.39 -5.26 -8.14
CA VAL A 126 32.35 -6.29 -8.17
C VAL A 126 31.00 -5.62 -8.35
N THR A 127 30.21 -6.09 -9.30
CA THR A 127 28.93 -5.45 -9.65
C THR A 127 27.83 -6.42 -10.05
N SER A 128 26.60 -6.08 -9.67
CA SER A 128 25.38 -6.71 -10.18
C SER A 128 24.61 -5.78 -11.14
N GLY A 129 25.21 -4.66 -11.54
CA GLY A 129 24.51 -3.52 -12.16
C GLY A 129 23.77 -2.66 -11.12
N ILE A 130 23.07 -3.31 -10.18
CA ILE A 130 22.35 -2.65 -9.08
C ILE A 130 23.30 -2.23 -7.95
N LYS A 131 24.08 -3.17 -7.42
CA LYS A 131 25.03 -2.93 -6.32
C LYS A 131 26.45 -2.96 -6.86
N ASN A 132 27.29 -2.04 -6.38
CA ASN A 132 28.69 -1.92 -6.77
C ASN A 132 29.58 -1.87 -5.52
N GLU A 133 30.61 -2.69 -5.49
CA GLU A 133 31.68 -2.60 -4.49
C GLU A 133 33.04 -2.50 -5.15
N TYR A 134 33.87 -1.58 -4.66
CA TYR A 134 35.18 -1.29 -5.20
C TYR A 134 36.25 -1.48 -4.15
N PHE A 135 37.39 -2.05 -4.54
CA PHE A 135 38.50 -2.29 -3.64
C PHE A 135 39.84 -1.88 -4.22
N LEU A 136 40.72 -1.40 -3.35
CA LEU A 136 42.16 -1.33 -3.58
C LEU A 136 42.78 -2.66 -3.14
N ILE A 137 43.56 -3.30 -4.00
CA ILE A 137 44.26 -4.56 -3.72
C ILE A 137 45.75 -4.29 -3.52
N ASP A 138 46.30 -4.83 -2.44
CA ASP A 138 47.72 -4.95 -2.21
C ASP A 138 48.11 -6.43 -2.18
N LYS A 139 48.77 -6.88 -3.24
CA LYS A 139 49.22 -8.27 -3.41
C LYS A 139 50.27 -8.69 -2.39
N GLU A 140 51.12 -7.77 -1.95
CA GLU A 140 52.23 -8.08 -1.06
C GLU A 140 51.72 -8.39 0.34
N SER A 141 50.70 -7.64 0.80
CA SER A 141 50.07 -7.86 2.10
C SER A 141 48.82 -8.75 2.06
N ASN A 142 48.39 -9.21 0.87
CA ASN A 142 47.15 -9.98 0.65
C ASN A 142 45.91 -9.27 1.23
N VAL A 143 45.82 -7.95 1.03
CA VAL A 143 44.74 -7.15 1.61
C VAL A 143 43.95 -6.38 0.56
N LYS A 144 42.64 -6.41 0.77
CA LYS A 144 41.64 -5.59 0.08
C LYS A 144 41.15 -4.48 0.99
N GLN A 145 41.05 -3.26 0.45
CA GLN A 145 40.48 -2.10 1.13
C GLN A 145 39.31 -1.57 0.33
N THR A 146 38.14 -1.36 0.95
CA THR A 146 37.02 -0.69 0.27
C THR A 146 37.35 0.75 -0.11
N ILE A 147 37.04 1.11 -1.35
CA ILE A 147 37.16 2.46 -1.91
C ILE A 147 35.80 2.89 -2.49
N PRO A 148 35.53 4.20 -2.67
CA PRO A 148 34.21 4.67 -3.11
C PRO A 148 34.00 4.49 -4.62
N ASP A 149 35.08 4.44 -5.39
CA ASP A 149 35.04 4.21 -6.83
C ASP A 149 36.43 3.79 -7.35
N ILE A 150 36.47 3.19 -8.54
CA ILE A 150 37.71 3.05 -9.32
C ILE A 150 38.12 4.40 -9.94
N PRO A 151 39.41 4.64 -10.20
CA PRO A 151 39.84 5.86 -10.87
C PRO A 151 39.37 5.88 -12.33
N ARG A 152 39.22 7.07 -12.90
CA ARG A 152 39.11 7.25 -14.36
C ARG A 152 40.48 7.05 -15.00
N PHE A 153 40.50 6.82 -16.31
CA PHE A 153 41.75 6.77 -17.07
C PHE A 153 42.58 8.04 -16.83
N GLY A 154 43.87 7.86 -16.54
CA GLY A 154 44.81 8.95 -16.23
C GLY A 154 44.77 9.48 -14.79
N VAL A 155 43.77 9.13 -13.98
CA VAL A 155 43.63 9.61 -12.59
C VAL A 155 44.28 8.64 -11.61
N THR A 156 45.04 9.18 -10.64
CA THR A 156 45.78 8.37 -9.64
C THR A 156 45.27 8.53 -8.22
N GLU A 157 44.62 9.65 -7.89
CA GLU A 157 44.02 9.93 -6.59
C GLU A 157 42.54 9.57 -6.58
N ILE A 158 42.11 8.89 -5.51
CA ILE A 158 40.72 8.48 -5.31
C ILE A 158 40.07 9.42 -4.30
N GLN A 159 38.95 10.02 -4.68
CA GLN A 159 38.16 10.88 -3.81
C GLN A 159 37.52 10.10 -2.66
N LYS A 160 37.06 10.82 -1.62
CA LYS A 160 36.43 10.24 -0.43
C LYS A 160 35.00 9.72 -0.68
N TYR A 161 34.33 10.26 -1.70
CA TYR A 161 32.92 10.01 -2.02
C TYR A 161 32.71 10.04 -3.53
N LYS A 162 31.64 9.39 -3.99
CA LYS A 162 31.34 9.20 -5.42
C LYS A 162 30.31 10.19 -5.93
N TYR A 163 29.25 10.46 -5.15
CA TYR A 163 28.09 11.23 -5.59
C TYR A 163 28.09 12.65 -5.02
N ALA A 164 27.89 13.65 -5.87
CA ALA A 164 27.79 15.05 -5.47
C ALA A 164 26.83 15.83 -6.36
N LYS A 165 26.21 16.88 -5.80
CA LYS A 165 25.24 17.71 -6.52
C LYS A 165 25.90 18.34 -7.75
N GLY A 166 25.27 18.20 -8.92
CA GLY A 166 25.84 18.71 -10.17
C GLY A 166 27.08 17.96 -10.65
N GLY A 167 27.30 16.73 -10.18
CA GLY A 167 28.24 15.79 -10.79
C GLY A 167 27.82 15.39 -12.21
N LYS A 168 28.68 14.65 -12.90
CA LYS A 168 28.39 14.14 -14.25
C LYS A 168 27.38 12.99 -14.18
N LYS A 169 26.49 12.90 -15.17
CA LYS A 169 25.70 11.68 -15.37
C LYS A 169 26.60 10.54 -15.81
N GLN A 170 26.25 9.30 -15.49
CA GLN A 170 27.06 8.12 -15.89
C GLN A 170 27.21 8.01 -17.41
N ASP A 171 26.26 8.52 -18.19
CA ASP A 171 26.26 8.44 -19.65
C ASP A 171 26.87 9.67 -20.34
N GLU A 172 27.31 10.71 -19.63
CA GLU A 172 27.92 11.91 -20.25
C GLU A 172 29.38 11.68 -20.66
N GLU A 173 29.72 12.06 -21.90
CA GLU A 173 31.09 11.94 -22.43
C GLU A 173 32.12 12.69 -21.59
N VAL A 174 33.35 12.17 -21.65
CA VAL A 174 34.50 12.73 -20.93
C VAL A 174 34.94 14.02 -21.61
N ASP A 175 35.11 15.07 -20.82
CA ASP A 175 35.71 16.33 -21.28
C ASP A 175 37.23 16.20 -21.08
N ASN A 176 38.05 16.76 -21.99
CA ASN A 176 39.51 16.55 -22.11
C ASN A 176 40.38 17.11 -20.94
N ASP A 177 39.85 17.23 -19.72
CA ASP A 177 40.60 17.67 -18.54
C ASP A 177 40.98 16.46 -17.66
N PRO A 178 42.19 15.88 -17.83
CA PRO A 178 42.62 14.65 -17.17
C PRO A 178 43.03 14.83 -15.70
N ILE A 179 43.01 16.05 -15.16
CA ILE A 179 43.73 16.37 -13.91
C ILE A 179 42.86 16.23 -12.65
N LYS A 180 41.52 16.21 -12.75
CA LYS A 180 40.61 16.12 -11.60
C LYS A 180 39.58 15.00 -11.74
N GLN A 181 39.48 14.12 -10.73
CA GLN A 181 38.38 13.16 -10.63
C GLN A 181 37.05 13.92 -10.50
N LYS A 182 36.13 13.71 -11.46
CA LYS A 182 34.80 14.33 -11.47
C LYS A 182 33.80 13.44 -10.73
N TYR A 183 32.99 14.03 -9.85
CA TYR A 183 31.91 13.36 -9.11
C TYR A 183 30.77 12.93 -10.05
N PHE A 184 29.98 11.95 -9.63
CA PHE A 184 28.76 11.54 -10.32
C PHE A 184 27.53 12.22 -9.69
N GLU A 185 26.53 12.51 -10.52
CA GLU A 185 25.17 12.86 -10.05
C GLU A 185 24.36 11.58 -9.84
N LEU A 186 23.32 11.64 -9.01
CA LEU A 186 22.38 10.55 -8.80
C LEU A 186 21.61 10.19 -10.09
N GLU A 187 21.39 8.90 -10.30
CA GLU A 187 20.76 8.35 -11.52
C GLU A 187 19.24 8.29 -11.43
N VAL A 188 18.59 8.67 -12.52
CA VAL A 188 17.16 8.38 -12.73
C VAL A 188 17.07 6.99 -13.34
N ILE A 189 16.26 6.13 -12.73
CA ILE A 189 16.13 4.71 -13.11
C ILE A 189 14.69 4.36 -13.46
N SER A 190 14.50 3.22 -14.11
CA SER A 190 13.15 2.72 -14.44
C SER A 190 12.42 2.19 -13.20
N GLU A 191 11.10 2.11 -13.30
CA GLU A 191 10.23 1.50 -12.30
C GLU A 191 10.65 0.06 -11.94
N ASP A 192 10.98 -0.75 -12.94
CA ASP A 192 11.39 -2.14 -12.75
C ASP A 192 12.69 -2.25 -11.96
N GLU A 193 13.68 -1.41 -12.29
CA GLU A 193 14.95 -1.38 -11.56
C GLU A 193 14.75 -0.90 -10.12
N LEU A 194 13.91 0.11 -9.92
CA LEU A 194 13.61 0.65 -8.60
C LEU A 194 12.91 -0.39 -7.72
N THR A 195 11.95 -1.12 -8.29
CA THR A 195 11.27 -2.23 -7.63
C THR A 195 12.25 -3.32 -7.22
N ARG A 196 13.21 -3.67 -8.09
CA ARG A 196 14.26 -4.65 -7.77
C ARG A 196 15.16 -4.17 -6.64
N ARG A 197 15.56 -2.89 -6.64
CA ARG A 197 16.38 -2.29 -5.58
C ARG A 197 15.69 -2.32 -4.22
N PHE A 198 14.41 -1.97 -4.15
CA PHE A 198 13.63 -2.08 -2.91
C PHE A 198 13.54 -3.53 -2.41
N LYS A 199 13.24 -4.48 -3.30
CA LYS A 199 13.21 -5.91 -2.95
C LYS A 199 14.55 -6.42 -2.44
N GLN A 200 15.66 -6.07 -3.08
CA GLN A 200 16.99 -6.52 -2.64
C GLN A 200 17.41 -5.88 -1.32
N ALA A 201 17.14 -4.58 -1.13
CA ALA A 201 17.40 -3.90 0.12
C ALA A 201 16.60 -4.53 1.27
N HIS A 202 15.31 -4.80 1.06
CA HIS A 202 14.46 -5.51 2.03
C HIS A 202 14.99 -6.92 2.31
N ASN A 203 15.30 -7.69 1.27
CA ASN A 203 15.85 -9.03 1.37
C ASN A 203 17.15 -9.09 2.18
N SER A 204 18.01 -8.09 2.03
CA SER A 204 19.25 -7.99 2.79
C SER A 204 19.04 -7.77 4.30
N LEU A 205 17.90 -7.20 4.70
CA LEU A 205 17.58 -6.93 6.11
C LEU A 205 17.01 -8.15 6.85
N TRP A 206 16.16 -8.94 6.17
CA TRP A 206 15.52 -10.12 6.76
C TRP A 206 16.30 -11.43 6.53
N ALA A 207 17.22 -11.47 5.56
CA ALA A 207 18.05 -12.65 5.30
C ALA A 207 18.70 -13.21 6.58
N GLY A 208 18.64 -14.52 6.76
CA GLY A 208 19.15 -15.21 7.95
C GLY A 208 18.20 -15.24 9.16
N GLY A 209 16.98 -14.69 9.05
CA GLY A 209 15.96 -14.74 10.10
C GLY A 209 16.19 -13.78 11.27
N GLU A 210 17.08 -12.80 11.12
CA GLU A 210 17.44 -11.85 12.17
C GLU A 210 16.38 -10.77 12.44
N LEU A 211 15.58 -10.43 11.43
CA LEU A 211 14.45 -9.51 11.54
C LEU A 211 13.21 -10.20 10.98
N ASN A 212 12.06 -9.95 11.61
CA ASN A 212 10.81 -10.32 10.98
C ASN A 212 10.60 -9.45 9.71
N PRO A 213 9.86 -9.94 8.70
CA PRO A 213 9.65 -9.19 7.46
C PRO A 213 9.07 -7.78 7.64
N SER A 214 8.27 -7.54 8.69
CA SER A 214 7.66 -6.24 9.00
C SER A 214 8.61 -5.24 9.58
N GLU A 215 9.49 -5.69 10.46
CA GLU A 215 10.55 -4.87 10.99
C GLU A 215 11.55 -4.55 9.89
N ALA A 216 11.87 -5.50 9.01
CA ALA A 216 12.71 -5.23 7.85
C ALA A 216 12.09 -4.20 6.90
N PHE A 217 10.77 -4.28 6.67
CA PHE A 217 10.04 -3.28 5.87
C PHE A 217 10.04 -1.90 6.55
N ASP A 218 9.66 -1.84 7.83
CA ASP A 218 9.63 -0.60 8.61
C ASP A 218 11.01 0.09 8.65
N GLU A 219 12.09 -0.68 8.83
CA GLU A 219 13.44 -0.14 8.83
C GLU A 219 13.91 0.29 7.43
N LEU A 220 13.46 -0.37 6.35
CA LEU A 220 13.73 0.06 4.98
C LEU A 220 13.01 1.38 4.68
N ASP A 221 11.74 1.52 5.06
CA ASP A 221 10.95 2.74 4.87
C ASP A 221 11.60 3.96 5.52
N LYS A 222 12.14 3.79 6.74
CA LYS A 222 12.92 4.85 7.42
C LYS A 222 14.14 5.29 6.61
N LEU A 223 14.83 4.35 5.95
CA LEU A 223 16.02 4.64 5.14
C LEU A 223 15.64 5.27 3.79
N ILE A 224 14.54 4.84 3.16
CA ILE A 224 13.97 5.48 1.97
C ILE A 224 13.63 6.94 2.29
N PHE A 225 12.99 7.20 3.44
CA PHE A 225 12.71 8.55 3.91
C PHE A 225 13.98 9.38 4.10
N CYS A 226 15.00 8.83 4.77
CA CYS A 226 16.30 9.51 4.94
C CYS A 226 16.92 9.89 3.59
N LYS A 227 16.82 9.00 2.60
CA LYS A 227 17.33 9.24 1.25
C LYS A 227 16.57 10.37 0.56
N MET A 228 15.24 10.33 0.56
CA MET A 228 14.43 11.40 -0.02
C MET A 228 14.71 12.75 0.65
N TRP A 229 14.87 12.73 1.98
CA TRP A 229 15.21 13.91 2.75
C TRP A 229 16.59 14.47 2.38
N ASP A 230 17.58 13.59 2.29
CA ASP A 230 18.92 13.93 1.83
C ASP A 230 18.84 14.57 0.43
N GLU A 231 18.18 13.96 -0.54
CA GLU A 231 18.10 14.47 -1.92
C GLU A 231 17.43 15.86 -2.03
N ARG A 232 16.39 16.13 -1.22
CA ARG A 232 15.66 17.41 -1.20
C ARG A 232 16.42 18.54 -0.51
N LYS A 233 17.45 18.23 0.29
CA LYS A 233 18.24 19.25 1.00
C LYS A 233 18.96 20.20 0.02
N PRO A 234 18.85 21.53 0.20
CA PRO A 234 19.58 22.49 -0.62
C PRO A 234 21.10 22.23 -0.56
N ARG A 235 21.74 22.08 -1.73
CA ARG A 235 23.19 21.86 -1.87
C ARG A 235 23.78 22.69 -3.00
N LYS A 236 25.01 23.15 -2.80
CA LYS A 236 25.83 23.77 -3.86
C LYS A 236 26.44 22.69 -4.75
N LYS A 237 26.78 23.05 -6.00
CA LYS A 237 27.47 22.13 -6.92
C LYS A 237 28.79 21.65 -6.31
N GLY A 238 29.03 20.35 -6.34
CA GLY A 238 30.20 19.69 -5.76
C GLY A 238 30.05 19.26 -4.29
N GLU A 239 28.97 19.65 -3.59
CA GLU A 239 28.70 19.14 -2.24
C GLU A 239 28.17 17.69 -2.30
N PRO A 240 28.65 16.80 -1.41
CA PRO A 240 28.24 15.41 -1.41
C PRO A 240 26.83 15.21 -0.86
N TYR A 241 26.18 14.15 -1.33
CA TYR A 241 24.99 13.59 -0.67
C TYR A 241 25.40 12.90 0.64
N ASP A 242 24.62 13.05 1.71
CA ASP A 242 24.95 12.41 2.99
C ASP A 242 24.54 10.93 2.99
N PHE A 243 23.54 10.55 2.18
CA PHE A 243 23.10 9.17 1.96
C PHE A 243 24.02 8.45 0.95
N GLN A 244 25.29 8.27 1.33
CA GLN A 244 26.25 7.45 0.57
C GLN A 244 27.41 7.02 1.47
N ILE A 245 28.16 5.99 1.08
CA ILE A 245 29.32 5.51 1.82
C ILE A 245 30.52 6.44 1.58
N PHE A 246 31.06 7.03 2.64
CA PHE A 246 32.30 7.80 2.60
C PHE A 246 33.49 6.93 2.99
N ASN A 247 34.41 6.72 2.08
CA ASN A 247 35.58 5.88 2.33
C ASN A 247 36.78 6.74 2.75
N LYS A 248 37.53 6.30 3.76
CA LYS A 248 38.77 6.97 4.18
C LYS A 248 39.98 6.25 3.60
N PRO A 249 41.03 6.99 3.18
CA PRO A 249 42.28 6.38 2.80
C PRO A 249 42.85 5.59 3.98
N ILE A 250 43.07 4.30 3.80
CA ILE A 250 43.81 3.47 4.74
C ILE A 250 45.30 3.67 4.47
N PRO A 251 46.13 3.91 5.51
CA PRO A 251 47.58 3.95 5.35
C PRO A 251 48.11 2.64 4.76
N LYS A 252 49.05 2.71 3.81
CA LYS A 252 49.63 1.52 3.15
C LYS A 252 50.13 0.48 4.16
N ASN A 253 50.74 0.92 5.26
CA ASN A 253 51.35 0.06 6.27
C ASN A 253 50.41 -0.28 7.45
N ALA A 254 49.10 -0.06 7.30
CA ALA A 254 48.14 -0.36 8.38
C ALA A 254 48.04 -1.87 8.62
N SER A 255 48.08 -2.30 9.89
CA SER A 255 47.86 -3.69 10.27
C SER A 255 46.41 -4.12 10.00
N ASN A 256 46.16 -5.43 9.89
CA ASN A 256 44.80 -5.96 9.70
C ASN A 256 43.80 -5.47 10.77
N GLU A 257 44.27 -5.32 12.02
CA GLU A 257 43.45 -4.79 13.10
C GLU A 257 43.13 -3.29 12.91
N GLN A 258 44.11 -2.49 12.48
CA GLN A 258 43.88 -1.07 12.15
C GLN A 258 42.91 -0.91 10.98
N ARG A 259 43.01 -1.78 9.96
CA ARG A 259 42.11 -1.80 8.79
C ARG A 259 40.67 -2.11 9.21
N LYS A 260 40.46 -3.16 10.00
CA LYS A 260 39.15 -3.50 10.58
C LYS A 260 38.56 -2.34 11.40
N LYS A 261 39.38 -1.67 12.21
CA LYS A 261 38.96 -0.47 12.97
C LYS A 261 38.56 0.69 12.06
N ILE A 262 39.23 0.89 10.92
CA ILE A 262 38.87 1.94 9.95
C ILE A 262 37.54 1.61 9.26
N GLU A 263 37.33 0.37 8.82
CA GLU A 263 36.06 -0.06 8.20
C GLU A 263 34.87 0.04 9.17
N GLU A 264 35.09 -0.35 10.43
CA GLU A 264 34.10 -0.18 11.49
C GLU A 264 33.83 1.31 11.75
N LYS A 265 34.87 2.15 11.72
CA LYS A 265 34.70 3.61 11.83
C LYS A 265 33.91 4.19 10.66
N ILE A 266 34.14 3.74 9.43
CA ILE A 266 33.40 4.18 8.24
C ILE A 266 31.91 3.87 8.39
N SER A 267 31.58 2.62 8.75
CA SER A 267 30.18 2.21 8.94
C SER A 267 29.51 2.95 10.11
N LYS A 268 30.22 3.18 11.23
CA LYS A 268 29.72 4.00 12.35
C LYS A 268 29.51 5.48 11.98
N GLU A 269 30.41 6.06 11.18
CA GLU A 269 30.26 7.44 10.69
C GLU A 269 29.10 7.59 9.70
N LEU A 270 28.89 6.60 8.82
CA LEU A 270 27.70 6.53 7.97
C LEU A 270 26.45 6.44 8.83
N TYR A 271 26.40 5.50 9.77
CA TYR A 271 25.26 5.34 10.68
C TYR A 271 24.91 6.65 11.39
N LYS A 272 25.91 7.36 11.93
CA LYS A 272 25.69 8.67 12.56
C LYS A 272 25.09 9.70 11.61
N ARG A 273 25.52 9.75 10.34
CA ARG A 273 24.92 10.65 9.34
C ARG A 273 23.48 10.29 9.03
N ILE A 274 23.18 9.01 8.87
CA ILE A 274 21.81 8.53 8.62
C ILE A 274 20.90 8.85 9.82
N ILE A 275 21.35 8.61 11.05
CA ILE A 275 20.59 8.98 12.25
C ILE A 275 20.33 10.49 12.32
N ASN A 276 21.32 11.32 11.95
CA ASN A 276 21.14 12.76 11.91
C ASN A 276 20.12 13.19 10.83
N LEU A 277 20.19 12.60 9.63
CA LEU A 277 19.19 12.84 8.57
C LEU A 277 17.78 12.46 9.04
N TYR A 278 17.66 11.31 9.69
CA TYR A 278 16.41 10.83 10.26
C TYR A 278 15.88 11.79 11.35
N ALA A 279 16.74 12.26 12.25
CA ALA A 279 16.37 13.21 13.30
C ALA A 279 15.94 14.57 12.73
N GLU A 280 16.59 15.04 11.66
CA GLU A 280 16.18 16.25 10.94
C GLU A 280 14.79 16.09 10.32
N GLY A 281 14.53 14.96 9.66
CA GLY A 281 13.22 14.65 9.06
C GLY A 281 12.12 14.49 10.12
N LYS A 282 12.36 13.70 11.17
CA LYS A 282 11.46 13.50 12.32
C LYS A 282 11.08 14.79 13.03
N LYS A 283 11.98 15.79 13.05
CA LYS A 283 11.67 17.10 13.63
C LYS A 283 10.71 17.92 12.76
N LYS A 284 10.82 17.81 11.44
CA LYS A 284 9.91 18.50 10.52
C LYS A 284 8.58 17.78 10.39
N ASP A 285 8.59 16.45 10.51
CA ASP A 285 7.41 15.62 10.42
C ASP A 285 7.42 14.51 11.49
N PRO A 286 6.95 14.83 12.71
CA PRO A 286 6.95 13.89 13.82
C PRO A 286 5.89 12.78 13.68
N GLU A 287 4.94 12.92 12.75
CA GLU A 287 3.81 12.01 12.65
C GLU A 287 4.06 10.81 11.73
N VAL A 288 5.04 10.88 10.82
CA VAL A 288 5.42 9.74 9.97
C VAL A 288 6.28 8.74 10.75
N PHE A 289 7.20 9.23 11.58
CA PHE A 289 8.21 8.39 12.22
C PHE A 289 8.45 8.76 13.70
N LYS A 290 7.88 7.96 14.61
CA LYS A 290 8.06 8.16 16.07
C LYS A 290 9.23 7.37 16.65
N ASP A 291 9.52 6.20 16.10
CA ASP A 291 10.58 5.31 16.60
C ASP A 291 11.93 5.68 16.00
N ASP A 292 13.01 5.27 16.65
CA ASP A 292 14.36 5.43 16.08
C ASP A 292 14.70 4.25 15.15
N ILE A 293 15.76 4.42 14.35
CA ILE A 293 16.29 3.35 13.49
C ILE A 293 16.94 2.29 14.39
N ARG A 294 16.46 1.05 14.31
CA ARG A 294 16.89 -0.08 15.15
C ARG A 294 17.99 -0.91 14.50
N LEU A 295 18.30 -0.64 13.23
CA LEU A 295 19.36 -1.32 12.50
C LEU A 295 20.75 -1.04 13.09
N ASN A 296 21.63 -2.04 13.01
CA ASN A 296 23.04 -1.86 13.28
C ASN A 296 23.75 -1.15 12.10
N HIS A 297 24.96 -0.65 12.35
CA HIS A 297 25.72 0.13 11.36
C HIS A 297 26.09 -0.65 10.08
N GLN A 298 26.18 -1.99 10.14
CA GLN A 298 26.45 -2.81 8.95
C GLN A 298 25.21 -2.94 8.07
N LYS A 299 24.04 -3.21 8.65
CA LYS A 299 22.78 -3.28 7.90
C LYS A 299 22.45 -1.96 7.21
N VAL A 300 22.66 -0.83 7.91
CA VAL A 300 22.50 0.50 7.29
C VAL A 300 23.46 0.68 6.12
N LYS A 301 24.73 0.26 6.26
CA LYS A 301 25.70 0.32 5.15
C LYS A 301 25.23 -0.52 3.94
N THR A 302 24.74 -1.73 4.17
CA THR A 302 24.23 -2.61 3.11
C THR A 302 23.07 -1.97 2.35
N VAL A 303 22.05 -1.47 3.05
CA VAL A 303 20.90 -0.80 2.41
C VAL A 303 21.33 0.47 1.66
N VAL A 304 22.22 1.28 2.24
CA VAL A 304 22.77 2.46 1.56
C VAL A 304 23.46 2.06 0.27
N GLY A 305 24.20 0.94 0.23
CA GLY A 305 24.85 0.44 -0.99
C GLY A 305 23.88 0.11 -2.14
N TYR A 306 22.63 -0.29 -1.84
CA TYR A 306 21.60 -0.53 -2.87
C TYR A 306 20.97 0.76 -3.41
N LEU A 307 20.94 1.82 -2.60
CA LEU A 307 20.14 3.03 -2.87
C LEU A 307 20.99 4.30 -3.11
N GLU A 308 22.28 4.33 -2.78
CA GLU A 308 23.10 5.55 -2.85
C GLU A 308 23.28 6.13 -4.25
N SER A 309 23.19 5.31 -5.31
CA SER A 309 23.45 5.74 -6.68
C SER A 309 22.24 6.38 -7.38
N ILE A 310 21.02 6.11 -6.91
CA ILE A 310 19.78 6.49 -7.60
C ILE A 310 19.24 7.81 -7.06
N SER A 311 18.40 8.50 -7.81
CA SER A 311 17.63 9.64 -7.33
C SER A 311 16.17 9.25 -7.20
N LEU A 312 15.65 9.19 -5.98
CA LEU A 312 14.21 9.04 -5.77
C LEU A 312 13.44 10.32 -6.11
N SER A 313 14.07 11.48 -5.96
CA SER A 313 13.41 12.79 -6.16
C SER A 313 13.29 13.17 -7.63
N LYS A 314 14.25 12.79 -8.49
CA LYS A 314 14.23 13.07 -9.92
C LYS A 314 13.62 11.94 -10.75
N THR A 315 13.44 10.76 -10.15
CA THR A 315 12.73 9.67 -10.82
C THR A 315 11.28 10.08 -10.98
N ASP A 316 10.76 9.85 -12.18
CA ASP A 316 9.39 10.13 -12.57
C ASP A 316 8.39 9.66 -11.49
N LEU A 317 7.38 10.49 -11.23
CA LEU A 317 6.47 10.30 -10.10
C LEU A 317 5.73 8.99 -10.20
N ASP A 318 5.24 8.66 -11.39
CA ASP A 318 4.52 7.43 -11.61
C ASP A 318 5.43 6.22 -11.46
N SER A 319 6.68 6.33 -11.94
CA SER A 319 7.68 5.29 -11.86
C SER A 319 8.07 4.97 -10.40
N LYS A 320 8.31 5.99 -9.56
CA LYS A 320 8.61 5.78 -8.12
C LYS A 320 7.40 5.27 -7.36
N GLY A 321 6.22 5.78 -7.69
CA GLY A 321 4.96 5.38 -7.10
C GLY A 321 4.62 3.92 -7.32
N ARG A 322 4.55 3.51 -8.60
CA ARG A 322 4.23 2.13 -8.98
C ARG A 322 5.28 1.13 -8.49
N ALA A 323 6.56 1.52 -8.44
CA ALA A 323 7.61 0.66 -7.89
C ALA A 323 7.41 0.39 -6.38
N PHE A 324 7.10 1.44 -5.61
CA PHE A 324 6.80 1.30 -4.19
C PHE A 324 5.52 0.49 -3.97
N GLU A 325 4.44 0.75 -4.71
CA GLU A 325 3.21 -0.04 -4.63
C GLU A 325 3.40 -1.50 -5.01
N THR A 326 4.20 -1.81 -6.02
CA THR A 326 4.51 -3.19 -6.42
C THR A 326 5.29 -3.91 -5.32
N PHE A 327 6.24 -3.22 -4.71
CA PHE A 327 6.97 -3.70 -3.55
C PHE A 327 6.03 -3.96 -2.35
N MET A 328 5.22 -2.97 -1.96
CA MET A 328 4.20 -3.10 -0.90
C MET A 328 3.22 -4.24 -1.18
N GLY A 329 2.66 -4.30 -2.39
CA GLY A 329 1.68 -5.30 -2.77
C GLY A 329 2.25 -6.72 -2.71
N SER A 330 3.53 -6.92 -3.04
CA SER A 330 4.18 -8.23 -2.86
C SER A 330 4.41 -8.60 -1.39
N TYR A 331 4.66 -7.61 -0.54
CA TYR A 331 4.94 -7.77 0.88
C TYR A 331 3.66 -8.07 1.69
N PHE A 332 2.61 -7.24 1.56
CA PHE A 332 1.39 -7.36 2.36
C PHE A 332 0.47 -8.52 1.93
N ARG A 333 0.47 -8.92 0.64
CA ARG A 333 -0.27 -10.10 0.16
C ARG A 333 0.29 -11.43 0.65
N GLY A 334 1.59 -11.47 0.97
CA GLY A 334 2.28 -12.65 1.48
C GLY A 334 2.08 -12.80 2.99
N ASP A 335 3.11 -12.44 3.74
CA ASP A 335 3.27 -12.80 5.16
C ASP A 335 2.27 -12.15 6.13
N PHE A 336 1.52 -11.14 5.69
CA PHE A 336 0.62 -10.35 6.54
C PHE A 336 -0.87 -10.65 6.38
N GLY A 337 -1.28 -11.39 5.34
CA GLY A 337 -2.69 -11.68 5.07
C GLY A 337 -3.57 -10.42 4.95
N GLN A 338 -2.97 -9.28 4.57
CA GLN A 338 -3.66 -8.01 4.38
C GLN A 338 -3.98 -7.84 2.91
N TYR A 339 -5.25 -7.54 2.62
CA TYR A 339 -5.79 -7.56 1.27
C TYR A 339 -6.17 -6.15 0.84
N PHE A 340 -5.42 -5.62 -0.13
CA PHE A 340 -5.69 -4.29 -0.67
C PHE A 340 -6.80 -4.33 -1.70
N THR A 341 -7.55 -3.24 -1.78
CA THR A 341 -8.54 -3.05 -2.84
C THR A 341 -7.83 -3.06 -4.21
N PRO A 342 -8.24 -3.92 -5.15
CA PRO A 342 -7.66 -3.98 -6.49
C PRO A 342 -7.76 -2.65 -7.24
N ARG A 343 -6.72 -2.31 -8.00
CA ARG A 343 -6.58 -1.01 -8.68
C ARG A 343 -7.77 -0.66 -9.58
N ASN A 344 -8.31 -1.63 -10.33
CA ASN A 344 -9.45 -1.38 -11.22
C ASN A 344 -10.71 -0.96 -10.46
N ILE A 345 -10.93 -1.52 -9.27
CA ILE A 345 -12.05 -1.15 -8.39
C ILE A 345 -11.82 0.23 -7.77
N VAL A 346 -10.60 0.51 -7.30
CA VAL A 346 -10.22 1.83 -6.77
C VAL A 346 -10.42 2.92 -7.82
N LYS A 347 -9.90 2.72 -9.03
CA LYS A 347 -10.07 3.63 -10.18
C LYS A 347 -11.54 3.88 -10.46
N PHE A 348 -12.32 2.81 -10.62
CA PHE A 348 -13.75 2.88 -10.88
C PHE A 348 -14.50 3.75 -9.86
N ILE A 349 -14.28 3.53 -8.56
CA ILE A 349 -14.92 4.28 -7.48
C ILE A 349 -14.56 5.77 -7.55
N VAL A 350 -13.25 6.06 -7.62
CA VAL A 350 -12.76 7.45 -7.59
C VAL A 350 -13.18 8.22 -8.84
N HIS A 351 -13.15 7.58 -10.00
CA HIS A 351 -13.48 8.22 -11.27
C HIS A 351 -14.97 8.47 -11.43
N SER A 352 -15.82 7.58 -10.91
CA SER A 352 -17.28 7.72 -10.92
C SER A 352 -17.79 8.93 -10.12
N LEU A 353 -17.08 9.34 -9.05
CA LEU A 353 -17.49 10.44 -8.19
C LEU A 353 -16.99 11.81 -8.68
N PRO A 354 -17.76 12.90 -8.61
CA PRO A 354 -17.34 14.24 -9.07
C PRO A 354 -16.41 14.94 -8.05
N ILE A 355 -15.26 14.34 -7.75
CA ILE A 355 -14.24 14.90 -6.85
C ILE A 355 -13.50 16.03 -7.57
N GLU A 356 -13.46 17.21 -6.94
CA GLU A 356 -12.77 18.43 -7.37
C GLU A 356 -11.64 18.82 -6.40
N ASN A 357 -10.80 19.80 -6.78
CA ASN A 357 -9.62 20.19 -6.01
C ASN A 357 -9.93 20.88 -4.67
N ASP A 358 -11.16 21.35 -4.46
CA ASP A 358 -11.65 21.93 -3.21
C ASP A 358 -12.40 20.94 -2.32
N SER A 359 -12.70 19.75 -2.84
CA SER A 359 -13.48 18.69 -2.21
C SER A 359 -12.72 18.02 -1.07
N ARG A 360 -13.34 17.89 0.11
CA ARG A 360 -12.76 17.15 1.24
C ARG A 360 -13.08 15.66 1.12
N VAL A 361 -12.03 14.85 0.95
CA VAL A 361 -12.11 13.40 0.73
C VAL A 361 -11.55 12.65 1.92
N LEU A 362 -12.29 11.67 2.44
CA LEU A 362 -11.87 10.81 3.54
C LEU A 362 -11.94 9.33 3.14
N ASP A 363 -10.89 8.58 3.47
CA ASP A 363 -10.96 7.12 3.60
C ASP A 363 -10.88 6.73 5.09
N THR A 364 -11.98 6.16 5.60
CA THR A 364 -12.11 5.76 7.01
C THR A 364 -11.29 4.54 7.41
N SER A 365 -10.76 3.81 6.43
CA SER A 365 -9.96 2.59 6.61
C SER A 365 -8.93 2.47 5.48
N CYS A 366 -7.99 3.41 5.43
CA CYS A 366 -7.23 3.71 4.21
C CYS A 366 -6.19 2.66 3.81
N GLY A 367 -5.83 1.72 4.70
CA GLY A 367 -4.78 0.75 4.41
C GLY A 367 -3.50 1.45 3.97
N SER A 368 -2.91 1.04 2.83
CA SER A 368 -1.72 1.65 2.23
C SER A 368 -1.98 2.96 1.46
N GLY A 369 -3.20 3.49 1.50
CA GLY A 369 -3.56 4.77 0.88
C GLY A 369 -3.98 4.69 -0.59
N GLY A 370 -4.37 3.51 -1.10
CA GLY A 370 -4.72 3.33 -2.52
C GLY A 370 -5.83 4.28 -3.01
N PHE A 371 -6.93 4.41 -2.25
CA PHE A 371 -8.00 5.36 -2.59
C PHE A 371 -7.53 6.81 -2.57
N LEU A 372 -6.70 7.17 -1.58
CA LEU A 372 -6.15 8.53 -1.44
C LEU A 372 -5.27 8.88 -2.64
N LEU A 373 -4.43 7.94 -3.05
CA LEU A 373 -3.54 8.12 -4.19
C LEU A 373 -4.31 8.31 -5.50
N TYR A 374 -5.35 7.50 -5.75
CA TYR A 374 -6.15 7.66 -6.97
C TYR A 374 -6.97 8.96 -6.95
N ALA A 375 -7.42 9.43 -5.78
CA ALA A 375 -8.05 10.74 -5.66
C ALA A 375 -7.05 11.86 -6.00
N LEU A 376 -5.80 11.76 -5.53
CA LEU A 376 -4.73 12.68 -5.89
C LEU A 376 -4.42 12.64 -7.40
N ASP A 377 -4.31 11.45 -7.99
CA ASP A 377 -4.05 11.25 -9.41
C ASP A 377 -5.14 11.85 -10.30
N LYS A 378 -6.41 11.72 -9.89
CA LYS A 378 -7.54 12.36 -10.56
C LYS A 378 -7.41 13.89 -10.57
N ILE A 379 -7.03 14.51 -9.46
CA ILE A 379 -6.85 15.96 -9.38
C ILE A 379 -5.61 16.43 -10.16
N ARG A 380 -4.55 15.63 -10.20
CA ARG A 380 -3.39 15.89 -11.07
C ARG A 380 -3.75 15.87 -12.55
N SER A 381 -4.50 14.86 -12.97
CA SER A 381 -4.99 14.76 -14.35
C SER A 381 -5.82 15.99 -14.72
N LYS A 382 -6.68 16.46 -13.82
CA LYS A 382 -7.40 17.73 -14.00
C LYS A 382 -6.48 18.94 -14.05
N ALA A 383 -5.44 19.00 -13.21
CA ALA A 383 -4.47 20.09 -13.25
C ALA A 383 -3.82 20.22 -14.64
N ASN A 384 -3.54 19.09 -15.31
CA ASN A 384 -3.02 19.06 -16.69
C ASN A 384 -4.00 19.62 -17.73
N GLU A 385 -5.31 19.57 -17.46
CA GLU A 385 -6.34 20.15 -18.34
C GLU A 385 -6.42 21.68 -18.19
N TYR A 386 -6.16 22.21 -16.99
CA TYR A 386 -6.27 23.64 -16.69
C TYR A 386 -4.96 24.42 -16.85
N TYR A 387 -3.81 23.79 -16.61
CA TYR A 387 -2.52 24.44 -16.52
C TYR A 387 -1.43 23.65 -17.23
N GLU A 388 -0.42 24.35 -17.75
CA GLU A 388 0.79 23.70 -18.26
C GLU A 388 1.56 23.01 -17.12
N GLU A 389 2.06 21.80 -17.37
CA GLU A 389 2.86 21.06 -16.41
C GLU A 389 4.08 21.88 -15.94
N ASN A 390 4.44 21.75 -14.65
CA ASN A 390 5.54 22.44 -13.99
C ASN A 390 5.35 23.96 -13.77
N THR A 391 4.16 24.50 -14.01
CA THR A 391 3.79 25.84 -13.55
C THR A 391 3.50 25.85 -12.04
N ILE A 392 3.59 27.01 -11.41
CA ILE A 392 3.29 27.17 -9.97
C ILE A 392 1.79 26.91 -9.73
N GLU A 393 0.95 27.35 -10.66
CA GLU A 393 -0.49 27.17 -10.65
C GLU A 393 -0.87 25.69 -10.74
N HIS A 394 -0.25 24.95 -11.66
CA HIS A 394 -0.39 23.50 -11.77
C HIS A 394 -0.04 22.81 -10.45
N TYR A 395 1.14 23.12 -9.90
CA TYR A 395 1.61 22.55 -8.64
C TYR A 395 0.65 22.84 -7.49
N ASN A 396 0.28 24.11 -7.30
CA ASN A 396 -0.60 24.51 -6.20
C ASN A 396 -1.98 23.86 -6.31
N PHE A 397 -2.51 23.71 -7.53
CA PHE A 397 -3.85 23.16 -7.76
C PHE A 397 -4.01 21.75 -7.17
N TRP A 398 -3.06 20.84 -7.45
CA TRP A 398 -3.11 19.48 -6.91
C TRP A 398 -2.47 19.36 -5.53
N HIS A 399 -1.43 20.16 -5.23
CA HIS A 399 -0.71 20.08 -3.96
C HIS A 399 -1.56 20.59 -2.79
N ASP A 400 -2.32 21.68 -2.97
CA ASP A 400 -3.24 22.16 -1.94
C ASP A 400 -4.33 21.14 -1.63
N PHE A 401 -4.82 20.43 -2.65
CA PHE A 401 -5.74 19.31 -2.46
C PHE A 401 -5.10 18.19 -1.63
N ALA A 402 -3.89 17.75 -2.01
CA ALA A 402 -3.16 16.72 -1.29
C ALA A 402 -2.95 17.09 0.19
N GLU A 403 -2.40 18.28 0.45
CA GLU A 403 -2.01 18.73 1.79
C GLU A 403 -3.21 19.01 2.71
N LYS A 404 -4.32 19.55 2.18
CA LYS A 404 -5.41 20.15 2.99
C LYS A 404 -6.76 19.47 2.84
N LYS A 405 -6.95 18.64 1.81
CA LYS A 405 -8.28 18.14 1.42
C LYS A 405 -8.40 16.62 1.40
N LEU A 406 -7.28 15.89 1.47
CA LEU A 406 -7.25 14.45 1.41
C LEU A 406 -6.94 13.85 2.79
N PHE A 407 -7.77 12.94 3.29
CA PHE A 407 -7.71 12.43 4.67
C PHE A 407 -7.80 10.91 4.72
N GLY A 408 -7.04 10.28 5.62
CA GLY A 408 -7.03 8.83 5.80
C GLY A 408 -6.96 8.42 7.26
N ILE A 409 -7.71 7.38 7.63
CA ILE A 409 -7.62 6.76 8.96
C ILE A 409 -7.23 5.29 8.79
N GLU A 410 -6.20 4.86 9.48
CA GLU A 410 -5.77 3.46 9.52
C GLU A 410 -5.50 3.05 10.97
N ILE A 411 -6.02 1.89 11.39
CA ILE A 411 -5.93 1.44 12.78
C ILE A 411 -4.52 0.94 13.14
N ASN A 412 -3.82 0.34 12.18
CA ASN A 412 -2.48 -0.18 12.34
C ASN A 412 -1.42 0.89 12.07
N GLU A 413 -0.58 1.18 13.06
CA GLU A 413 0.45 2.23 12.94
C GLU A 413 1.50 1.96 11.84
N GLN A 414 1.86 0.70 11.58
CA GLN A 414 2.81 0.34 10.52
C GLN A 414 2.18 0.53 9.13
N ILE A 415 0.90 0.18 8.96
CA ILE A 415 0.19 0.36 7.69
C ILE A 415 -0.11 1.84 7.46
N ALA A 416 -0.50 2.59 8.50
CA ALA A 416 -0.67 4.04 8.41
C ALA A 416 0.63 4.75 8.00
N ARG A 417 1.78 4.31 8.53
CA ARG A 417 3.12 4.79 8.14
C ARG A 417 3.43 4.46 6.68
N THR A 418 3.06 3.27 6.24
CA THR A 418 3.18 2.86 4.84
C THR A 418 2.36 3.77 3.92
N ALA A 419 1.11 4.09 4.29
CA ALA A 419 0.28 5.03 3.54
C ALA A 419 0.90 6.43 3.49
N LYS A 420 1.41 6.93 4.62
CA LYS A 420 2.13 8.21 4.65
C LYS A 420 3.34 8.21 3.72
N MET A 421 4.15 7.15 3.75
CA MET A 421 5.28 7.01 2.85
C MET A 421 4.85 6.95 1.38
N ASN A 422 3.76 6.24 1.08
CA ASN A 422 3.18 6.21 -0.25
C ASN A 422 2.79 7.63 -0.72
N MET A 423 2.16 8.43 0.13
CA MET A 423 1.84 9.84 -0.17
C MET A 423 3.10 10.73 -0.31
N ILE A 424 4.11 10.55 0.53
CA ILE A 424 5.39 11.31 0.46
C ILE A 424 6.14 11.03 -0.84
N ILE A 425 6.16 9.76 -1.27
CA ILE A 425 6.76 9.32 -2.53
C ILE A 425 6.06 9.98 -3.70
N HIS A 426 4.73 10.06 -3.66
CA HIS A 426 3.93 10.78 -4.64
C HIS A 426 3.86 12.29 -4.36
N ASP A 427 4.89 12.90 -3.78
CA ASP A 427 5.03 14.35 -3.63
C ASP A 427 3.86 15.09 -2.94
N ASP A 428 3.34 14.48 -1.85
CA ASP A 428 2.56 15.06 -0.73
C ASP A 428 1.09 14.56 -0.59
N GLY A 429 0.50 14.80 0.58
CA GLY A 429 -0.81 14.33 1.07
C GLY A 429 -0.75 13.44 2.32
N HIS A 430 0.41 13.40 3.00
CA HIS A 430 0.66 12.54 4.16
C HIS A 430 0.20 13.16 5.49
N THR A 431 0.05 14.48 5.55
CA THR A 431 -0.30 15.30 6.73
C THR A 431 -1.60 14.89 7.41
N ASN A 432 -2.55 14.40 6.62
CA ASN A 432 -3.90 14.06 7.08
C ASN A 432 -4.16 12.56 7.10
N VAL A 433 -3.12 11.74 7.07
CA VAL A 433 -3.21 10.29 7.31
C VAL A 433 -2.91 10.04 8.79
N VAL A 434 -3.78 9.34 9.51
CA VAL A 434 -3.63 9.14 10.96
C VAL A 434 -3.76 7.69 11.39
N ALA A 435 -2.93 7.32 12.38
CA ALA A 435 -2.98 6.02 13.04
C ALA A 435 -4.04 6.01 14.16
N SER A 436 -5.30 5.72 13.82
CA SER A 436 -6.42 5.73 14.76
C SER A 436 -7.47 4.68 14.43
N ASP A 437 -8.26 4.30 15.42
CA ASP A 437 -9.46 3.47 15.21
C ASP A 437 -10.51 4.36 14.53
N GLY A 438 -10.88 4.04 13.29
CA GLY A 438 -11.81 4.82 12.47
C GLY A 438 -13.23 4.88 13.02
N LEU A 439 -13.59 3.96 13.93
CA LEU A 439 -14.88 3.94 14.62
C LEU A 439 -14.90 4.83 15.89
N LEU A 440 -13.80 5.52 16.20
CA LEU A 440 -13.80 6.52 17.26
C LEU A 440 -14.54 7.79 16.83
N LYS A 441 -15.13 8.48 17.80
CA LYS A 441 -15.71 9.80 17.57
C LYS A 441 -14.66 10.80 17.11
N ASP A 442 -15.08 11.77 16.30
CA ASP A 442 -14.25 12.86 15.80
C ASP A 442 -13.38 13.49 16.90
N LYS A 443 -13.96 13.85 18.05
CA LYS A 443 -13.23 14.41 19.20
C LYS A 443 -12.15 13.49 19.77
N ALA A 444 -12.39 12.18 19.80
CA ALA A 444 -11.42 11.21 20.29
C ALA A 444 -10.26 11.02 19.28
N ILE A 445 -10.56 11.04 17.98
CA ILE A 445 -9.54 11.04 16.92
C ILE A 445 -8.70 12.31 17.01
N GLN A 446 -9.34 13.48 17.12
CA GLN A 446 -8.67 14.78 17.27
C GLN A 446 -7.75 14.81 18.50
N GLN A 447 -8.20 14.27 19.64
CA GLN A 447 -7.39 14.20 20.86
C GLN A 447 -6.20 13.25 20.72
N LYS A 448 -6.40 12.08 20.09
CA LYS A 448 -5.35 11.06 19.94
C LYS A 448 -4.28 11.48 18.93
N THR A 449 -4.70 12.11 17.84
CA THR A 449 -3.83 12.43 16.70
C THR A 449 -3.30 13.85 16.78
N GLY A 450 -4.01 14.77 17.43
CA GLY A 450 -3.71 16.20 17.41
C GLY A 450 -4.33 16.94 16.22
N ASN A 451 -4.78 16.21 15.18
CA ASN A 451 -5.35 16.79 13.97
C ASN A 451 -6.83 17.16 14.17
N GLN A 452 -7.12 18.47 14.20
CA GLN A 452 -8.47 19.01 14.45
C GLN A 452 -9.41 18.94 13.24
N GLU A 453 -8.90 18.59 12.06
CA GLU A 453 -9.65 18.58 10.80
C GLU A 453 -10.55 17.35 10.64
N PHE A 454 -10.32 16.29 11.41
CA PHE A 454 -11.22 15.13 11.48
C PHE A 454 -12.49 15.51 12.23
N LYS A 455 -13.44 16.16 11.56
CA LYS A 455 -14.68 16.68 12.15
C LYS A 455 -15.91 16.04 11.50
N TYR A 456 -16.93 15.74 12.30
CA TYR A 456 -18.23 15.32 11.77
C TYR A 456 -18.88 16.41 10.91
N ASN A 457 -19.67 15.97 9.92
CA ASN A 457 -20.32 16.82 8.91
C ASN A 457 -19.34 17.78 8.20
N SER A 458 -18.18 17.29 7.77
CA SER A 458 -17.15 18.13 7.13
C SER A 458 -16.55 17.57 5.84
N PHE A 459 -16.89 16.34 5.46
CA PHE A 459 -16.35 15.70 4.26
C PHE A 459 -17.40 15.65 3.15
N ASP A 460 -16.97 15.95 1.93
CA ASP A 460 -17.81 15.93 0.73
C ASP A 460 -17.88 14.52 0.13
N PHE A 461 -16.77 13.78 0.23
CA PHE A 461 -16.67 12.43 -0.31
C PHE A 461 -16.03 11.49 0.72
N ILE A 462 -16.61 10.30 0.85
CA ILE A 462 -15.98 9.18 1.54
C ILE A 462 -15.83 8.02 0.54
N ILE A 463 -14.60 7.58 0.33
CA ILE A 463 -14.23 6.46 -0.54
C ILE A 463 -13.49 5.44 0.29
N THR A 464 -14.08 4.26 0.50
CA THR A 464 -13.55 3.38 1.55
C THR A 464 -13.87 1.90 1.33
N ASN A 465 -12.99 1.03 1.83
CA ASN A 465 -13.18 -0.41 1.87
C ASN A 465 -12.89 -0.91 3.29
N PRO A 466 -13.92 -0.93 4.17
CA PRO A 466 -13.75 -1.35 5.56
C PRO A 466 -13.39 -2.83 5.70
N PRO A 467 -12.76 -3.24 6.80
CA PRO A 467 -12.45 -4.65 7.04
C PRO A 467 -13.73 -5.51 7.11
N PHE A 468 -13.73 -6.63 6.39
CA PHE A 468 -14.86 -7.59 6.36
C PHE A 468 -14.74 -8.67 7.44
N GLY A 469 -15.90 -9.12 7.94
CA GLY A 469 -16.00 -10.34 8.77
C GLY A 469 -15.41 -10.21 10.17
N SER A 470 -14.91 -9.02 10.54
CA SER A 470 -14.56 -8.69 11.91
C SER A 470 -15.80 -8.20 12.65
N SER A 471 -15.85 -8.43 13.96
CA SER A 471 -16.96 -7.96 14.80
C SER A 471 -16.44 -7.20 16.01
N VAL A 472 -17.12 -6.10 16.33
CA VAL A 472 -16.86 -5.30 17.52
C VAL A 472 -17.73 -5.83 18.64
N LYS A 473 -17.11 -6.25 19.75
CA LYS A 473 -17.84 -6.64 20.96
C LYS A 473 -17.98 -5.48 21.92
N GLN A 474 -19.16 -5.33 22.52
CA GLN A 474 -19.42 -4.31 23.54
C GLN A 474 -18.42 -4.40 24.72
N THR A 475 -17.98 -5.61 25.07
CA THR A 475 -17.01 -5.86 26.14
C THR A 475 -15.59 -5.38 25.83
N GLU A 476 -15.25 -5.27 24.54
CA GLU A 476 -13.90 -4.88 24.07
C GLU A 476 -13.84 -3.39 23.74
N LYS A 477 -14.94 -2.85 23.19
CA LYS A 477 -15.05 -1.46 22.75
C LYS A 477 -16.33 -0.85 23.31
N ALA A 478 -16.19 -0.16 24.43
CA ALA A 478 -17.30 0.49 25.12
C ALA A 478 -18.00 1.58 24.29
N TYR A 479 -17.51 1.95 23.10
CA TYR A 479 -18.21 2.92 22.24
C TYR A 479 -19.36 2.31 21.43
N LEU A 480 -19.52 0.98 21.38
CA LEU A 480 -20.52 0.34 20.50
C LEU A 480 -21.97 0.77 20.83
N HIS A 481 -22.33 0.93 22.10
CA HIS A 481 -23.66 1.47 22.49
C HIS A 481 -23.93 2.90 21.97
N GLN A 482 -22.90 3.64 21.56
CA GLN A 482 -23.02 5.01 21.06
C GLN A 482 -23.44 5.04 19.58
N TYR A 483 -23.40 3.91 18.88
CA TYR A 483 -23.85 3.75 17.50
C TYR A 483 -25.31 3.30 17.46
N ASN A 484 -26.11 3.90 16.58
CA ASN A 484 -27.50 3.47 16.32
C ASN A 484 -27.53 2.03 15.82
N LEU A 485 -26.68 1.69 14.85
CA LEU A 485 -26.55 0.33 14.33
C LEU A 485 -25.85 -0.62 15.33
N GLY A 486 -25.24 -0.09 16.39
CA GLY A 486 -24.72 -0.87 17.52
C GLY A 486 -25.81 -1.32 18.51
N ASN A 487 -27.03 -0.80 18.36
CA ASN A 487 -28.15 -1.11 19.25
C ASN A 487 -29.21 -1.95 18.53
N LYS A 488 -30.04 -2.66 19.31
CA LYS A 488 -31.29 -3.27 18.84
C LYS A 488 -32.40 -2.26 19.02
N ASP A 489 -32.93 -1.79 17.89
CA ASP A 489 -34.17 -1.04 17.89
C ASP A 489 -35.30 -1.88 18.50
N VAL A 490 -36.18 -1.21 19.23
CA VAL A 490 -37.42 -1.81 19.72
C VAL A 490 -38.32 -2.04 18.51
N SER A 491 -38.84 -3.27 18.34
CA SER A 491 -39.78 -3.51 17.25
C SER A 491 -41.02 -2.64 17.47
N TRP A 492 -41.53 -2.00 16.41
CA TRP A 492 -42.77 -1.22 16.49
C TRP A 492 -43.99 -2.09 16.85
N LEU A 493 -43.84 -3.42 16.72
CA LEU A 493 -44.80 -4.45 17.14
C LEU A 493 -44.52 -5.01 18.55
N ASP A 494 -43.54 -4.50 19.29
CA ASP A 494 -43.36 -4.91 20.68
C ASP A 494 -44.42 -4.28 21.59
N VAL A 495 -45.14 -5.15 22.30
CA VAL A 495 -46.23 -4.76 23.22
C VAL A 495 -45.69 -4.30 24.57
N LYS A 496 -44.50 -4.76 24.96
CA LYS A 496 -43.79 -4.29 26.15
C LYS A 496 -42.61 -3.44 25.70
N ASN A 497 -42.60 -2.19 26.14
CA ASN A 497 -41.50 -1.27 25.87
C ASN A 497 -40.26 -1.77 26.62
N SER A 498 -39.45 -2.58 25.94
CA SER A 498 -38.29 -3.27 26.53
C SER A 498 -37.06 -2.35 26.61
N GLY A 499 -37.21 -1.10 26.14
CA GLY A 499 -36.11 -0.16 25.94
C GLY A 499 -35.20 -0.57 24.78
N VAL A 500 -34.40 0.37 24.29
CA VAL A 500 -33.31 0.06 23.35
C VAL A 500 -32.33 -0.88 24.05
N GLN A 501 -32.05 -2.03 23.44
CA GLN A 501 -31.11 -3.01 23.98
C GLN A 501 -29.76 -2.91 23.26
N GLU A 502 -28.68 -2.92 24.01
CA GLU A 502 -27.33 -2.96 23.42
C GLU A 502 -27.09 -4.30 22.72
N ARG A 503 -26.51 -4.29 21.51
CA ARG A 503 -26.04 -5.55 20.90
C ARG A 503 -24.75 -5.98 21.58
N ALA A 504 -24.62 -7.28 21.85
CA ALA A 504 -23.38 -7.83 22.36
C ALA A 504 -22.22 -7.72 21.35
N THR A 505 -22.56 -7.79 20.06
CA THR A 505 -21.62 -7.77 18.94
C THR A 505 -22.26 -7.14 17.70
N GLN A 506 -21.46 -6.47 16.87
CA GLN A 506 -21.86 -5.94 15.57
C GLN A 506 -20.71 -6.06 14.57
N SER A 507 -21.02 -6.35 13.31
CA SER A 507 -20.03 -6.39 12.23
C SER A 507 -19.38 -5.01 12.01
N THR A 508 -18.07 -4.98 11.78
CA THR A 508 -17.33 -3.73 11.59
C THR A 508 -17.86 -2.93 10.41
N GLU A 509 -18.10 -3.59 9.27
CA GLU A 509 -18.59 -2.96 8.05
C GLU A 509 -19.94 -2.23 8.23
N VAL A 510 -20.81 -2.72 9.12
CA VAL A 510 -22.09 -2.07 9.45
C VAL A 510 -21.87 -0.76 10.21
N LEU A 511 -20.91 -0.74 11.15
CA LEU A 511 -20.58 0.46 11.93
C LEU A 511 -19.90 1.52 11.06
N PHE A 512 -19.10 1.11 10.08
CA PHE A 512 -18.46 2.04 9.13
C PHE A 512 -19.47 2.77 8.23
N ILE A 513 -20.62 2.17 7.91
CA ILE A 513 -21.70 2.86 7.19
C ILE A 513 -22.24 4.04 8.03
N GLU A 514 -22.51 3.82 9.32
CA GLU A 514 -22.94 4.89 10.23
C GLU A 514 -21.82 5.92 10.47
N GLN A 515 -20.58 5.47 10.56
CA GLN A 515 -19.45 6.37 10.75
C GLN A 515 -19.23 7.28 9.54
N ALA A 516 -19.37 6.74 8.33
CA ALA A 516 -19.35 7.53 7.11
C ALA A 516 -20.49 8.56 7.08
N TYR A 517 -21.71 8.16 7.50
CA TYR A 517 -22.83 9.10 7.68
C TYR A 517 -22.47 10.26 8.62
N ASN A 518 -21.81 9.99 9.74
CA ASN A 518 -21.44 11.02 10.72
C ASN A 518 -20.39 12.01 10.16
N PHE A 519 -19.42 11.53 9.38
CA PHE A 519 -18.38 12.37 8.79
C PHE A 519 -18.85 13.19 7.59
N LEU A 520 -19.74 12.64 6.76
CA LEU A 520 -20.25 13.32 5.57
C LEU A 520 -21.05 14.58 5.91
N ASN A 521 -20.87 15.63 5.12
CA ASN A 521 -21.80 16.76 5.09
C ASN A 521 -23.11 16.38 4.37
N ALA A 522 -24.14 17.23 4.49
CA ALA A 522 -25.37 17.04 3.74
C ALA A 522 -25.08 17.16 2.22
N GLY A 523 -25.64 16.26 1.42
CA GLY A 523 -25.40 16.19 -0.01
C GLY A 523 -24.09 15.49 -0.42
N GLY A 524 -23.20 15.17 0.54
CA GLY A 524 -21.95 14.46 0.28
C GLY A 524 -22.15 12.99 -0.13
N PHE A 525 -21.16 12.42 -0.80
CA PHE A 525 -21.21 11.09 -1.37
C PHE A 525 -20.38 10.07 -0.58
N LEU A 526 -20.95 8.88 -0.36
CA LEU A 526 -20.25 7.69 0.12
C LEU A 526 -20.15 6.68 -1.03
N ALA A 527 -18.95 6.24 -1.36
CA ALA A 527 -18.72 5.00 -2.10
C ALA A 527 -18.01 4.00 -1.20
N ILE A 528 -18.71 2.92 -0.87
CA ILE A 528 -18.26 1.92 0.11
C ILE A 528 -18.32 0.52 -0.48
N VAL A 529 -17.24 -0.24 -0.34
CA VAL A 529 -17.23 -1.67 -0.67
C VAL A 529 -17.87 -2.43 0.50
N ILE A 530 -18.88 -3.24 0.22
CA ILE A 530 -19.62 -4.02 1.22
C ILE A 530 -19.83 -5.47 0.77
N PRO A 531 -19.93 -6.43 1.70
CA PRO A 531 -20.33 -7.79 1.36
C PRO A 531 -21.82 -7.82 0.93
N ASP A 532 -22.14 -8.64 -0.08
CA ASP A 532 -23.51 -8.79 -0.60
C ASP A 532 -24.53 -9.19 0.49
N GLY A 533 -24.05 -9.81 1.58
CA GLY A 533 -24.88 -10.15 2.74
C GLY A 533 -25.62 -8.96 3.34
N ILE A 534 -25.04 -7.75 3.34
CA ILE A 534 -25.72 -6.53 3.81
C ILE A 534 -26.94 -6.20 2.94
N LEU A 535 -26.84 -6.48 1.64
CA LEU A 535 -27.91 -6.19 0.68
C LEU A 535 -28.99 -7.28 0.65
N THR A 536 -28.65 -8.52 1.01
CA THR A 536 -29.50 -9.70 0.78
C THR A 536 -30.03 -10.37 2.04
N ASN A 537 -29.29 -10.37 3.15
CA ASN A 537 -29.70 -11.11 4.34
C ASN A 537 -30.88 -10.43 5.04
N SER A 538 -31.93 -11.19 5.37
CA SER A 538 -33.11 -10.70 6.11
C SER A 538 -32.75 -10.18 7.50
N SER A 539 -31.79 -10.81 8.18
CA SER A 539 -31.31 -10.39 9.51
C SER A 539 -30.66 -9.01 9.53
N LEU A 540 -30.29 -8.46 8.37
CA LEU A 540 -29.68 -7.13 8.20
C LEU A 540 -30.66 -6.09 7.62
N GLN A 541 -31.96 -6.39 7.59
CA GLN A 541 -33.00 -5.45 7.10
C GLN A 541 -32.93 -4.10 7.82
N TYR A 542 -32.69 -4.09 9.14
CA TYR A 542 -32.54 -2.86 9.93
C TYR A 542 -31.41 -1.95 9.43
N VAL A 543 -30.33 -2.51 8.87
CA VAL A 543 -29.24 -1.74 8.27
C VAL A 543 -29.72 -1.06 6.98
N ARG A 544 -30.42 -1.80 6.12
CA ARG A 544 -30.99 -1.26 4.87
C ARG A 544 -32.04 -0.19 5.15
N ASP A 545 -32.88 -0.38 6.16
CA ASP A 545 -33.88 0.60 6.57
C ASP A 545 -33.25 1.90 7.05
N LYS A 546 -32.10 1.82 7.76
CA LYS A 546 -31.30 2.98 8.18
C LYS A 546 -30.58 3.65 7.01
N ILE A 547 -30.03 2.87 6.07
CA ILE A 547 -29.45 3.42 4.84
C ILE A 547 -30.50 4.24 4.08
N GLU A 548 -31.72 3.71 3.90
CA GLU A 548 -32.83 4.41 3.24
C GLU A 548 -33.28 5.68 3.98
N GLN A 549 -33.12 5.75 5.31
CA GLN A 549 -33.41 6.95 6.11
C GLN A 549 -32.34 8.02 5.92
N TRP A 550 -31.06 7.62 5.93
CA TRP A 550 -29.92 8.54 5.96
C TRP A 550 -29.45 8.97 4.57
N PHE A 551 -29.71 8.16 3.56
CA PHE A 551 -29.12 8.32 2.24
C PHE A 551 -30.11 8.14 1.10
N ARG A 552 -29.86 8.90 0.04
CA ARG A 552 -30.29 8.60 -1.32
C ARG A 552 -29.40 7.48 -1.87
N ILE A 553 -29.97 6.33 -2.19
CA ILE A 553 -29.22 5.20 -2.77
C ILE A 553 -28.95 5.50 -4.23
N VAL A 554 -27.75 5.94 -4.59
CA VAL A 554 -27.41 6.36 -5.96
C VAL A 554 -27.21 5.14 -6.86
N ALA A 555 -26.35 4.20 -6.43
CA ALA A 555 -26.04 3.04 -7.25
C ALA A 555 -25.63 1.82 -6.42
N VAL A 556 -25.92 0.63 -6.96
CA VAL A 556 -25.38 -0.64 -6.48
C VAL A 556 -24.70 -1.34 -7.65
N VAL A 557 -23.39 -1.53 -7.55
CA VAL A 557 -22.59 -2.21 -8.58
C VAL A 557 -22.04 -3.51 -7.99
N SER A 558 -22.60 -4.64 -8.42
CA SER A 558 -22.16 -5.97 -8.02
C SER A 558 -20.85 -6.33 -8.71
N MET A 559 -19.86 -6.76 -7.93
CA MET A 559 -18.57 -7.24 -8.44
C MET A 559 -18.60 -8.76 -8.64
N PRO A 560 -17.72 -9.33 -9.49
CA PRO A 560 -17.62 -10.76 -9.62
C PRO A 560 -17.07 -11.38 -8.33
N GLN A 561 -17.41 -12.63 -8.04
CA GLN A 561 -16.94 -13.32 -6.82
C GLN A 561 -15.41 -13.41 -6.77
N THR A 562 -14.75 -13.41 -7.93
CA THR A 562 -13.30 -13.45 -8.09
C THR A 562 -12.62 -12.11 -7.80
N ALA A 563 -13.38 -11.03 -7.61
CA ALA A 563 -12.87 -9.67 -7.54
C ALA A 563 -11.77 -9.49 -6.49
N PHE A 564 -11.95 -10.10 -5.32
CA PHE A 564 -11.00 -10.08 -4.21
C PHE A 564 -10.32 -11.45 -3.99
N ALA A 565 -10.52 -12.43 -4.87
CA ALA A 565 -10.01 -13.78 -4.69
C ALA A 565 -8.47 -13.85 -4.80
N HIS A 566 -7.88 -13.10 -5.73
CA HIS A 566 -6.42 -12.97 -5.86
C HIS A 566 -5.79 -12.16 -4.71
N THR A 567 -6.62 -11.42 -3.97
CA THR A 567 -6.32 -10.82 -2.68
C THR A 567 -6.94 -11.66 -1.57
N GLY A 568 -6.98 -12.99 -1.69
CA GLY A 568 -7.32 -13.95 -0.62
C GLY A 568 -8.70 -13.85 0.05
N ALA A 569 -9.66 -13.09 -0.48
CA ALA A 569 -11.03 -13.00 0.02
C ALA A 569 -12.04 -13.56 -1.02
N GLY A 570 -12.82 -14.58 -0.63
CA GLY A 570 -13.81 -15.24 -1.51
C GLY A 570 -15.25 -14.71 -1.36
N VAL A 571 -15.45 -13.62 -0.62
CA VAL A 571 -16.78 -13.07 -0.33
C VAL A 571 -17.24 -12.22 -1.52
N LYS A 572 -18.40 -12.57 -2.08
CA LYS A 572 -19.04 -11.75 -3.10
C LYS A 572 -19.38 -10.38 -2.51
N SER A 573 -18.94 -9.33 -3.19
CA SER A 573 -18.97 -7.96 -2.69
C SER A 573 -19.55 -7.03 -3.75
N SER A 574 -20.10 -5.93 -3.30
CA SER A 574 -20.67 -4.87 -4.14
C SER A 574 -20.13 -3.52 -3.72
N VAL A 575 -20.11 -2.56 -4.64
CA VAL A 575 -19.85 -1.16 -4.34
C VAL A 575 -21.19 -0.43 -4.24
N LEU A 576 -21.43 0.20 -3.10
CA LEU A 576 -22.62 0.98 -2.83
C LEU A 576 -22.27 2.47 -2.91
N PHE A 577 -22.93 3.19 -3.81
CA PHE A 577 -22.86 4.64 -3.91
C PHE A 577 -24.10 5.26 -3.26
N LEU A 578 -23.88 6.11 -2.26
CA LEU A 578 -24.92 6.79 -1.48
C LEU A 578 -24.68 8.29 -1.49
N ARG A 579 -25.74 9.09 -1.42
CA ARG A 579 -25.67 10.54 -1.21
C ARG A 579 -26.42 10.89 0.07
N LYS A 580 -25.78 11.57 1.00
CA LYS A 580 -26.36 11.85 2.33
C LYS A 580 -27.50 12.85 2.20
N TRP A 581 -28.68 12.48 2.72
CA TRP A 581 -29.80 13.41 2.81
C TRP A 581 -29.45 14.57 3.75
N ASN A 582 -30.02 15.74 3.47
CA ASN A 582 -30.09 16.77 4.48
C ASN A 582 -30.93 16.31 5.69
N LYS A 583 -30.78 17.04 6.80
CA LYS A 583 -31.41 16.70 8.08
C LYS A 583 -32.95 16.67 7.98
N ASP A 584 -33.53 17.64 7.28
CA ASP A 584 -34.99 17.78 7.17
C ASP A 584 -35.60 16.59 6.42
N LYS A 585 -34.97 16.17 5.30
CA LYS A 585 -35.41 15.00 4.54
C LYS A 585 -35.25 13.70 5.33
N THR A 586 -34.16 13.56 6.08
CA THR A 586 -33.95 12.41 6.99
C THR A 586 -35.08 12.33 8.02
N GLU A 587 -35.38 13.43 8.70
CA GLU A 587 -36.47 13.49 9.69
C GLU A 587 -37.85 13.24 9.04
N GLN A 588 -38.09 13.75 7.83
CA GLN A 588 -39.32 13.49 7.07
C GLN A 588 -39.51 12.00 6.79
N ILE A 589 -38.47 11.31 6.30
CA ILE A 589 -38.54 9.86 6.00
C ILE A 589 -38.73 9.06 7.29
N GLU A 590 -38.02 9.40 8.36
CA GLU A 590 -38.18 8.74 9.66
C GLU A 590 -39.59 8.90 10.24
N ASN A 591 -40.15 10.11 10.20
CA ASN A 591 -41.50 10.38 10.67
C ASN A 591 -42.55 9.65 9.82
N LYS A 592 -42.42 9.69 8.49
CA LYS A 592 -43.34 8.99 7.58
C LYS A 592 -43.33 7.48 7.83
N LYS A 593 -42.16 6.87 8.05
CA LYS A 593 -42.05 5.45 8.41
C LYS A 593 -42.77 5.14 9.73
N LYS A 594 -42.60 5.98 10.76
CA LYS A 594 -43.29 5.83 12.06
C LYS A 594 -44.80 5.96 11.91
N GLU A 595 -45.28 6.94 11.15
CA GLU A 595 -46.71 7.13 10.88
C GLU A 595 -47.34 5.90 10.21
N ILE A 596 -46.65 5.30 9.23
CA ILE A 596 -47.12 4.08 8.56
C ILE A 596 -47.19 2.91 9.57
N GLN A 597 -46.17 2.75 10.41
CA GLN A 597 -46.14 1.70 11.45
C GLN A 597 -47.29 1.87 12.45
N GLU A 598 -47.51 3.09 12.95
CA GLU A 598 -48.59 3.39 13.89
C GLU A 598 -49.96 3.13 13.27
N ARG A 599 -50.19 3.60 12.04
CA ARG A 599 -51.44 3.37 11.30
C ARG A 599 -51.71 1.88 11.09
N ILE A 600 -50.73 1.10 10.64
CA ILE A 600 -50.91 -0.35 10.45
C ILE A 600 -51.25 -1.05 11.76
N LYS A 601 -50.61 -0.65 12.86
CA LYS A 601 -50.85 -1.21 14.19
C LYS A 601 -52.29 -0.95 14.66
N GLU A 602 -52.79 0.26 14.42
CA GLU A 602 -54.15 0.69 14.76
C GLU A 602 -55.19 0.02 13.87
N ASP A 603 -55.05 0.09 12.55
CA ASP A 603 -56.00 -0.44 11.56
C ASP A 603 -56.20 -1.96 11.70
N ASN A 604 -55.16 -2.68 12.16
CA ASN A 604 -55.21 -4.13 12.36
C ASN A 604 -55.57 -4.56 13.78
N GLU A 605 -55.90 -3.61 14.67
CA GLU A 605 -56.20 -3.83 16.09
C GLU A 605 -55.11 -4.69 16.79
N TYR A 606 -53.84 -4.52 16.41
CA TYR A 606 -52.76 -5.44 16.79
C TYR A 606 -52.65 -5.65 18.30
N LEU A 607 -52.68 -4.56 19.07
CA LEU A 607 -52.55 -4.60 20.53
C LEU A 607 -53.68 -5.42 21.18
N LYS A 608 -54.90 -5.30 20.66
CA LYS A 608 -56.08 -6.01 21.15
C LYS A 608 -55.98 -7.50 20.81
N LYS A 609 -55.60 -7.86 19.57
CA LYS A 609 -55.38 -9.25 19.16
C LYS A 609 -54.30 -9.94 20.01
N VAL A 610 -53.19 -9.27 20.29
CA VAL A 610 -52.14 -9.83 21.16
C VAL A 610 -52.63 -9.98 22.61
N GLU A 611 -53.38 -9.00 23.13
CA GLU A 611 -53.95 -9.10 24.47
C GLU A 611 -54.94 -10.27 24.60
N GLU A 612 -55.77 -10.50 23.58
CA GLU A 612 -56.71 -11.64 23.52
C GLU A 612 -55.97 -12.97 23.48
N LEU A 613 -54.93 -13.10 22.65
CA LEU A 613 -54.09 -14.30 22.59
C LEU A 613 -53.36 -14.58 23.93
N GLU A 614 -52.86 -13.53 24.59
CA GLU A 614 -52.21 -13.65 25.90
C GLU A 614 -53.21 -14.02 27.01
N LYS A 615 -54.43 -13.47 26.99
CA LYS A 615 -55.51 -13.84 27.92
C LYS A 615 -55.91 -15.30 27.73
N GLU A 616 -56.07 -15.73 26.49
CA GLU A 616 -56.44 -17.11 26.17
C GLU A 616 -55.35 -18.10 26.56
N LYS A 617 -54.07 -17.81 26.26
CA LYS A 617 -52.93 -18.60 26.74
C LYS A 617 -52.96 -18.77 28.26
N LYS A 618 -53.17 -17.68 29.00
CA LYS A 618 -53.24 -17.70 30.47
C LYS A 618 -54.42 -18.51 30.98
N ARG A 619 -55.58 -18.43 30.31
CA ARG A 619 -56.80 -19.18 30.65
C ARG A 619 -56.54 -20.68 30.52
N ILE A 620 -56.06 -21.13 29.35
CA ILE A 620 -55.75 -22.54 29.07
C ILE A 620 -54.77 -23.11 30.11
N ILE A 621 -53.64 -22.43 30.34
CA ILE A 621 -52.62 -22.87 31.30
C ILE A 621 -53.20 -22.92 32.72
N LYS A 622 -54.05 -21.97 33.11
CA LYS A 622 -54.64 -21.92 34.45
C LYS A 622 -55.72 -22.98 34.63
N GLU A 623 -56.51 -23.27 33.61
CA GLU A 623 -57.65 -24.21 33.68
C GLU A 623 -57.23 -25.66 33.39
N HIS A 624 -55.98 -25.88 32.96
CA HIS A 624 -55.49 -27.18 32.47
C HIS A 624 -56.33 -27.67 31.27
N ASP A 625 -56.88 -26.74 30.50
CA ASP A 625 -57.80 -27.02 29.40
C ASP A 625 -57.04 -27.74 28.27
N GLY A 626 -57.41 -28.98 27.98
CA GLY A 626 -56.70 -29.84 27.02
C GLY A 626 -55.42 -30.51 27.55
N PHE A 627 -55.17 -30.54 28.86
CA PHE A 627 -54.08 -31.33 29.45
C PHE A 627 -54.57 -32.75 29.84
N GLU A 628 -53.95 -33.78 29.27
CA GLU A 628 -54.21 -35.18 29.65
C GLU A 628 -53.34 -35.59 30.84
N ASN A 629 -53.98 -35.76 32.00
CA ASN A 629 -53.30 -36.22 33.21
C ASN A 629 -53.14 -37.75 33.24
N THR A 630 -51.93 -38.22 32.99
CA THR A 630 -51.58 -39.65 32.99
C THR A 630 -50.97 -40.15 34.30
N THR A 631 -50.80 -39.29 35.32
CA THR A 631 -50.08 -39.63 36.56
C THR A 631 -50.99 -40.10 37.71
N GLY A 632 -52.32 -39.98 37.56
CA GLY A 632 -53.29 -40.33 38.60
C GLY A 632 -53.40 -39.32 39.76
N GLU A 633 -52.65 -38.22 39.68
CA GLU A 633 -52.60 -37.18 40.70
C GLU A 633 -53.81 -36.26 40.61
N THR A 634 -54.48 -35.95 41.72
CA THR A 634 -55.70 -35.10 41.72
C THR A 634 -55.47 -33.70 42.28
N ASP A 635 -54.37 -33.49 43.02
CA ASP A 635 -54.00 -32.17 43.52
C ASP A 635 -53.37 -31.32 42.40
N LYS A 636 -53.94 -30.13 42.19
CA LYS A 636 -53.52 -29.22 41.11
C LYS A 636 -52.05 -28.81 41.21
N LYS A 637 -51.55 -28.53 42.42
CA LYS A 637 -50.15 -28.11 42.62
C LYS A 637 -49.18 -29.29 42.45
N ALA A 638 -49.61 -30.50 42.74
CA ALA A 638 -48.85 -31.71 42.45
C ALA A 638 -48.76 -31.96 40.93
N ILE A 639 -49.87 -31.82 40.20
CA ILE A 639 -49.91 -31.90 38.73
C ILE A 639 -48.96 -30.88 38.10
N GLU A 640 -48.99 -29.62 38.53
CA GLU A 640 -48.13 -28.54 38.00
C GLU A 640 -46.62 -28.80 38.18
N LYS A 641 -46.24 -29.67 39.14
CA LYS A 641 -44.84 -30.06 39.39
C LYS A 641 -44.36 -31.20 38.49
N THR A 642 -45.30 -31.97 37.92
CA THR A 642 -44.97 -33.10 37.04
C THR A 642 -44.23 -32.63 35.79
N GLN A 643 -43.42 -33.52 35.22
CA GLN A 643 -42.73 -33.21 33.97
C GLN A 643 -43.73 -33.08 32.81
N ALA A 644 -44.74 -33.95 32.75
CA ALA A 644 -45.79 -33.92 31.73
C ALA A 644 -46.51 -32.56 31.66
N PHE A 645 -46.87 -31.96 32.80
CA PHE A 645 -47.50 -30.64 32.82
C PHE A 645 -46.54 -29.53 32.37
N LYS A 646 -45.27 -29.59 32.78
CA LYS A 646 -44.26 -28.59 32.38
C LYS A 646 -44.04 -28.62 30.87
N ASP A 647 -43.99 -29.81 30.28
CA ASP A 647 -43.82 -30.01 28.84
C ASP A 647 -45.05 -29.49 28.09
N TRP A 648 -46.27 -29.88 28.50
CA TRP A 648 -47.51 -29.36 27.93
C TRP A 648 -47.63 -27.83 28.04
N LYS A 649 -47.31 -27.26 29.21
CA LYS A 649 -47.33 -25.80 29.41
C LYS A 649 -46.35 -25.09 28.48
N LYS A 650 -45.19 -25.70 28.24
CA LYS A 650 -44.19 -25.19 27.29
C LYS A 650 -44.76 -25.25 25.87
N GLU A 651 -45.34 -26.37 25.44
CA GLU A 651 -45.97 -26.51 24.13
C GLU A 651 -47.08 -25.48 23.88
N ILE A 652 -47.98 -25.27 24.85
CA ILE A 652 -49.02 -24.23 24.76
C ILE A 652 -48.38 -22.84 24.69
N SER A 653 -47.33 -22.58 25.48
CA SER A 653 -46.65 -21.28 25.43
C SER A 653 -46.01 -21.05 24.05
N ASP A 654 -45.36 -22.07 23.49
CA ASP A 654 -44.71 -22.01 22.19
C ASP A 654 -45.73 -21.83 21.05
N LEU A 655 -46.89 -22.52 21.11
CA LEU A 655 -47.99 -22.36 20.15
C LEU A 655 -48.53 -20.93 20.11
N TYR A 656 -48.80 -20.32 21.26
CA TYR A 656 -49.33 -18.96 21.31
C TYR A 656 -48.27 -17.91 20.97
N ASN A 657 -47.00 -18.16 21.31
CA ASN A 657 -45.90 -17.32 20.83
C ASN A 657 -45.78 -17.39 19.30
N GLN A 658 -45.96 -18.57 18.70
CA GLN A 658 -45.98 -18.71 17.25
C GLN A 658 -47.11 -17.92 16.61
N LYS A 659 -48.34 -18.00 17.13
CA LYS A 659 -49.47 -17.18 16.65
C LYS A 659 -49.20 -15.67 16.69
N ILE A 660 -48.53 -15.21 17.75
CA ILE A 660 -48.13 -13.79 17.87
C ILE A 660 -47.05 -13.44 16.84
N ASN A 661 -46.08 -14.34 16.59
CA ASN A 661 -45.05 -14.14 15.56
C ASN A 661 -45.65 -14.14 14.16
N ASP A 662 -46.57 -15.04 13.83
CA ASP A 662 -47.26 -15.08 12.54
C ASP A 662 -47.99 -13.74 12.28
N LEU A 663 -48.67 -13.19 13.29
CA LEU A 663 -49.29 -11.88 13.20
C LEU A 663 -48.26 -10.75 13.03
N LYS A 664 -47.08 -10.86 13.66
CA LYS A 664 -46.01 -9.88 13.48
C LYS A 664 -45.45 -9.91 12.05
N ASP A 665 -45.28 -11.11 11.49
CA ASP A 665 -44.76 -11.31 10.14
C ASP A 665 -45.74 -10.74 9.11
N GLU A 666 -47.05 -11.03 9.25
CA GLU A 666 -48.11 -10.46 8.39
C GLU A 666 -48.10 -8.93 8.38
N LEU A 667 -48.02 -8.29 9.56
CA LEU A 667 -47.97 -6.83 9.65
C LEU A 667 -46.65 -6.24 9.17
N THR A 668 -45.55 -7.00 9.25
CA THR A 668 -44.26 -6.60 8.72
C THR A 668 -44.28 -6.58 7.20
N ASP A 669 -44.87 -7.60 6.57
CA ASP A 669 -45.07 -7.66 5.11
C ASP A 669 -45.96 -6.51 4.64
N LEU A 670 -47.09 -6.27 5.33
CA LEU A 670 -47.98 -5.15 5.05
C LEU A 670 -47.27 -3.79 5.19
N TYR A 671 -46.39 -3.65 6.18
CA TYR A 671 -45.56 -2.46 6.35
C TYR A 671 -44.62 -2.26 5.17
N ILE A 672 -43.94 -3.32 4.69
CA ILE A 672 -43.04 -3.23 3.54
C ILE A 672 -43.81 -2.78 2.30
N GLU A 673 -44.97 -3.38 2.02
CA GLU A 673 -45.81 -3.01 0.87
C GLU A 673 -46.34 -1.57 0.96
N THR A 674 -46.78 -1.14 2.13
CA THR A 674 -47.33 0.21 2.34
C THR A 674 -46.23 1.25 2.25
N LYS A 675 -45.06 0.97 2.85
CA LYS A 675 -43.86 1.80 2.77
C LYS A 675 -43.45 2.04 1.32
N GLN A 676 -43.43 1.00 0.49
CA GLN A 676 -43.09 1.11 -0.93
C GLN A 676 -44.05 1.99 -1.73
N LYS A 677 -45.33 2.07 -1.33
CA LYS A 677 -46.35 2.89 -2.01
C LYS A 677 -46.34 4.35 -1.55
N GLU A 678 -45.97 4.62 -0.31
CA GLU A 678 -46.10 5.94 0.30
C GLU A 678 -44.80 6.73 0.42
N LEU A 679 -43.63 6.08 0.34
CA LEU A 679 -42.36 6.78 0.22
C LEU A 679 -42.13 7.21 -1.23
N ASP A 680 -41.42 8.32 -1.40
CA ASP A 680 -41.05 8.82 -2.71
C ASP A 680 -40.19 7.78 -3.46
N ASP A 681 -40.62 7.42 -4.66
CA ASP A 681 -39.86 6.54 -5.55
C ASP A 681 -38.78 7.34 -6.28
N TYR A 682 -37.63 6.71 -6.50
CA TYR A 682 -36.50 7.31 -7.19
C TYR A 682 -35.68 6.24 -7.91
N GLN A 683 -35.05 6.63 -9.02
CA GLN A 683 -34.26 5.69 -9.81
C GLN A 683 -32.96 5.30 -9.10
N ILE A 684 -32.58 4.02 -9.15
CA ILE A 684 -31.31 3.52 -8.64
C ILE A 684 -30.53 2.93 -9.80
N PHE A 685 -29.26 3.34 -9.94
CA PHE A 685 -28.39 2.75 -10.95
C PHE A 685 -27.91 1.37 -10.49
N MET A 686 -28.30 0.33 -11.21
CA MET A 686 -27.95 -1.05 -10.89
C MET A 686 -27.06 -1.62 -11.99
N ALA A 687 -25.91 -2.16 -11.63
CA ALA A 687 -25.02 -2.84 -12.58
C ALA A 687 -24.41 -4.10 -11.98
N ILE A 688 -24.10 -5.06 -12.84
CA ILE A 688 -23.36 -6.28 -12.49
C ILE A 688 -22.15 -6.31 -13.43
N ALA A 689 -20.96 -6.26 -12.87
CA ALA A 689 -19.72 -6.47 -13.62
C ALA A 689 -19.34 -7.96 -13.53
N GLU A 690 -19.14 -8.61 -14.68
CA GLU A 690 -18.66 -9.99 -14.76
C GLU A 690 -17.14 -10.03 -14.94
N ASP A 691 -16.60 -9.10 -15.73
CA ASP A 691 -15.16 -8.93 -15.94
C ASP A 691 -14.71 -7.54 -15.51
N ILE A 692 -13.78 -7.49 -14.57
CA ILE A 692 -13.25 -6.25 -13.99
C ILE A 692 -11.77 -6.04 -14.34
N GLY A 693 -11.30 -6.64 -15.46
CA GLY A 693 -9.95 -6.47 -15.97
C GLY A 693 -8.95 -7.53 -15.51
N TYR A 694 -9.38 -8.50 -14.70
CA TYR A 694 -8.52 -9.58 -14.24
C TYR A 694 -9.29 -10.83 -13.79
N ASP A 695 -8.64 -12.00 -13.85
CA ASP A 695 -9.18 -13.28 -13.41
C ASP A 695 -8.98 -13.54 -11.90
N ALA A 696 -9.45 -14.70 -11.41
CA ALA A 696 -9.30 -15.11 -10.01
C ALA A 696 -7.84 -15.19 -9.50
N THR A 697 -6.86 -15.26 -10.41
CA THR A 697 -5.42 -15.27 -10.10
C THR A 697 -4.79 -13.89 -10.17
N GLY A 698 -5.56 -12.86 -10.57
CA GLY A 698 -5.11 -11.50 -10.77
C GLY A 698 -4.42 -11.29 -12.12
N LYS A 699 -4.55 -12.23 -13.07
CA LYS A 699 -4.01 -12.05 -14.43
C LYS A 699 -4.93 -11.15 -15.25
N PRO A 700 -4.38 -10.20 -16.02
CA PRO A 700 -5.18 -9.35 -16.88
C PRO A 700 -6.00 -10.15 -17.90
N THR A 701 -7.29 -9.84 -18.04
CA THR A 701 -8.21 -10.47 -19.00
C THR A 701 -8.30 -9.70 -20.32
N GLY A 702 -7.91 -8.42 -20.33
CA GLY A 702 -7.98 -7.54 -21.50
C GLY A 702 -9.37 -6.91 -21.72
N ASN A 703 -10.35 -7.23 -20.88
CA ASN A 703 -11.68 -6.62 -20.87
C ASN A 703 -11.99 -6.09 -19.46
N ASN A 704 -12.57 -4.90 -19.35
CA ASN A 704 -12.90 -4.30 -18.05
C ASN A 704 -14.24 -3.56 -18.15
N GLU A 705 -15.31 -4.22 -17.73
CA GLU A 705 -16.68 -3.67 -17.80
C GLU A 705 -16.86 -2.47 -16.87
N LEU A 706 -16.01 -2.33 -15.84
CA LEU A 706 -16.04 -1.17 -14.95
C LEU A 706 -15.81 0.15 -15.69
N ASP A 707 -15.01 0.17 -16.77
CA ASP A 707 -14.78 1.41 -17.54
C ASP A 707 -16.08 1.87 -18.23
N ILE A 708 -16.92 0.94 -18.69
CA ILE A 708 -18.24 1.26 -19.30
C ILE A 708 -19.21 1.70 -18.21
N ILE A 709 -19.29 0.93 -17.12
CA ILE A 709 -20.18 1.21 -15.98
C ILE A 709 -19.85 2.58 -15.36
N GLU A 710 -18.57 2.92 -15.22
CA GLU A 710 -18.08 4.22 -14.75
C GLU A 710 -18.70 5.38 -15.55
N SER A 711 -18.68 5.27 -16.87
CA SER A 711 -19.14 6.34 -17.75
C SER A 711 -20.64 6.62 -17.63
N GLU A 712 -21.46 5.56 -17.53
CA GLU A 712 -22.91 5.68 -17.37
C GLU A 712 -23.29 6.09 -15.94
N LEU A 713 -22.58 5.57 -14.94
CA LEU A 713 -22.77 5.96 -13.53
C LEU A 713 -22.45 7.44 -13.33
N LYS A 714 -21.40 7.97 -13.95
CA LYS A 714 -21.05 9.39 -13.89
C LYS A 714 -22.19 10.26 -14.44
N ARG A 715 -22.73 9.91 -15.61
CA ARG A 715 -23.89 10.63 -16.20
C ARG A 715 -25.11 10.60 -15.26
N PHE A 716 -25.34 9.47 -14.60
CA PHE A 716 -26.44 9.34 -13.65
C PHE A 716 -26.23 10.17 -12.38
N ILE A 717 -24.99 10.24 -11.86
CA ILE A 717 -24.62 11.10 -10.74
C ILE A 717 -24.83 12.57 -11.12
N ASP A 718 -24.37 12.99 -12.30
CA ASP A 718 -24.55 14.36 -12.79
C ASP A 718 -26.05 14.71 -12.88
N TYR A 719 -26.88 13.80 -13.40
CA TYR A 719 -28.34 13.96 -13.42
C TYR A 719 -28.93 14.15 -12.01
N ILE A 720 -28.49 13.35 -11.02
CA ILE A 720 -28.95 13.49 -9.63
C ILE A 720 -28.54 14.84 -9.04
N ILE A 721 -27.32 15.31 -9.31
CA ILE A 721 -26.82 16.59 -8.80
C ILE A 721 -27.62 17.76 -9.37
N GLU A 722 -28.00 17.70 -10.64
CA GLU A 722 -28.73 18.77 -11.33
C GLU A 722 -30.24 18.78 -11.00
N ASN A 723 -30.84 17.62 -10.74
CA ASN A 723 -32.30 17.47 -10.69
C ASN A 723 -32.88 17.11 -9.32
N GLU A 724 -32.07 16.60 -8.39
CA GLU A 724 -32.54 16.20 -7.06
C GLU A 724 -32.01 17.17 -5.98
N ASN A 725 -32.94 17.77 -5.22
CA ASN A 725 -32.63 18.48 -3.98
C ASN A 725 -32.39 17.45 -2.87
N VAL A 726 -31.13 17.09 -2.65
CA VAL A 726 -30.67 16.09 -1.65
C VAL A 726 -30.09 16.76 -0.42
#